data_AF-A0A8J7DWG7-F1
#
_entry.id   AF-A0A8J7DWG7-F1
#
_cell.length_a   1.000
_cell.length_b   1.000
_cell.length_c   1.000
_cell.angle_alpha   90.00
_cell.angle_beta   90.00
_cell.angle_gamma   90.00
#
_symmetry.space_group_name_H-M   'P 1'
#
loop_
_entity.id
_entity.type
_entity.pdbx_description
1 polymer ?
#
loop_
_entity_poly.entity_id
_entity_poly.type
_entity_poly.pdbx_seq_one_letter_code
_entity_poly.pdbx_strand_id
1 'polypeptide(L)'
;MSNQVLERPRSTPVIHGEGMLVVIDPSVANYKQLVEGVREGADVLILNPVEDGIEQITQYLLARDRLFRSIHIIAHGSPACLYLGYTQLALNNLARYAEQLKTWANSAEPFCEILIYSCRTAAGRGQEFIEQLSQLTGATLAASATLTGSSALGGNWQLERQTGHINSPLAFQPEVMATYNGVFATFDIAAGDVTGLIAAINNANNEAANPGADIINLVAGSIYNLTAALQNFAGNNLGVNRGFSGAPEITSTITINGNGATLQRDGGAPDFRLFYVDGEDGIQGNLTLNAITLSGGRATFGGGNAGNDGGAIFNTGTVTINDSTLSGNAAADDGGAISNFGTLVINRSTLSGNQAGGGGGAIDNSNVFNLGGTTTLDTVTITGNSAATQGGGGIRNQNNGTVTRENSPITGNTPDQINNAATALASNIVVLDGAATIADGSTTPIDFGTITPGGTFAGRTFTISNTGNFNLIIDGITIPAPFTATATPTTIAAGATGNLVIGSTAFQDAGIINGEISIASNDGDNLENPYNFAFSFTVDGPEVNLVDPNNNNVPAGTGTFDFGTVTPGTTFTFNIQNLGTQNLDLSNLILPNGLVLVGDFPATVAPGGTVPLQLQIDPNFTGALNGTIRFNNNDFNESLYQFAITGTVSATVTPPVVPPGTPEQLTNIGDNIFVIGSNGGATHLQFQLTAKDARFINEIGFLRVNANNEILDPQGNSTSVNVNAANFTQTALENSNTVFSVLRDVQPNSLSVRTVAGVTDGTSETVNLFNPGDRVIFYLVSNSTTDSVLAGQTAANQVLFGSTFGSGAFQALQVEDLGDGKFSLAWEDTPGGGDRDFNDAVLTVEQNNITPPWGANIQGSTQKEVLDLRTFGGQRTVRFSVVGSEAAFNNLVGLYRVDTNGQILNPDTGAPTGVAVGAANYQETALNNRVQSVNLDATSQPVEIALDAGADAIYAPFIISDGNTDNVFFPFIGANSDGRDRVRLLADNVLGFEDSVGGFDGDYNDFVLNMTVV
;
A
#
# COMPACT_ATOMS: atom_id res chain seq x y z
N MET A 1 -53.69 31.62 -3.60
CA MET A 1 -52.59 32.46 -4.09
C MET A 1 -51.32 31.61 -3.97
N SER A 2 -51.07 30.56 -4.75
CA SER A 2 -51.06 30.38 -6.22
C SER A 2 -50.09 31.34 -6.92
N ASN A 3 -48.93 30.81 -7.33
CA ASN A 3 -48.15 31.19 -8.52
C ASN A 3 -47.02 30.15 -8.67
N GLN A 4 -47.30 29.00 -9.28
CA GLN A 4 -47.27 28.71 -10.71
C GLN A 4 -45.87 28.34 -11.22
N VAL A 5 -45.68 27.02 -11.25
CA VAL A 5 -44.88 26.26 -12.20
C VAL A 5 -45.13 26.78 -13.62
N LEU A 6 -44.08 27.23 -14.31
CA LEU A 6 -44.09 27.42 -15.76
C LEU A 6 -43.43 26.19 -16.39
N GLU A 7 -44.24 25.15 -16.62
CA GLU A 7 -43.93 24.17 -17.65
C GLU A 7 -43.97 24.88 -19.02
N ARG A 8 -42.91 24.72 -19.82
CA ARG A 8 -42.96 24.97 -21.27
C ARG A 8 -42.99 23.64 -22.03
N PRO A 9 -43.67 23.62 -23.18
CA PRO A 9 -44.30 22.42 -23.73
C PRO A 9 -43.30 21.48 -24.41
N ARG A 10 -43.58 20.17 -24.31
CA ARG A 10 -43.00 19.15 -25.21
C ARG A 10 -43.35 19.49 -26.66
N SER A 11 -42.35 19.80 -27.48
CA SER A 11 -42.27 19.38 -28.88
C SER A 11 -40.97 19.84 -29.56
N THR A 12 -39.91 19.02 -29.43
CA THR A 12 -38.94 18.60 -30.46
C THR A 12 -37.95 17.66 -29.75
N PRO A 13 -37.48 16.56 -30.38
CA PRO A 13 -36.54 15.67 -29.72
C PRO A 13 -35.23 16.43 -29.47
N VAL A 14 -34.89 16.64 -28.20
CA VAL A 14 -33.54 17.08 -27.82
C VAL A 14 -32.65 15.87 -28.03
N ILE A 15 -31.73 15.98 -28.99
CA ILE A 15 -30.64 15.03 -29.16
C ILE A 15 -29.80 15.15 -27.87
N HIS A 16 -29.71 14.07 -27.10
CA HIS A 16 -28.87 13.99 -25.91
C HIS A 16 -27.42 14.33 -26.30
N GLY A 17 -26.75 15.21 -25.54
CA GLY A 17 -25.36 15.61 -25.79
C GLY A 17 -24.44 14.41 -25.94
N GLU A 18 -23.67 14.41 -27.02
CA GLU A 18 -22.98 13.25 -27.61
C GLU A 18 -21.70 12.80 -26.87
N GLY A 19 -21.72 12.63 -25.54
CA GLY A 19 -20.57 12.05 -24.81
C GLY A 19 -19.25 12.81 -25.00
N MET A 20 -19.23 14.12 -24.70
CA MET A 20 -18.05 14.98 -24.80
C MET A 20 -17.37 15.17 -23.43
N LEU A 21 -16.05 14.99 -23.36
CA LEU A 21 -15.22 15.36 -22.20
C LEU A 21 -14.33 16.55 -22.56
N VAL A 22 -14.28 17.55 -21.69
CA VAL A 22 -13.40 18.71 -21.78
C VAL A 22 -12.42 18.71 -20.61
N VAL A 23 -11.16 18.39 -20.88
CA VAL A 23 -10.04 18.44 -19.94
C VAL A 23 -9.39 19.82 -20.03
N ILE A 24 -9.27 20.52 -18.91
CA ILE A 24 -8.69 21.85 -18.83
C ILE A 24 -7.54 21.86 -17.84
N ASP A 25 -6.34 22.14 -18.34
CA ASP A 25 -5.19 22.48 -17.51
C ASP A 25 -5.37 23.90 -16.95
N PRO A 26 -5.34 24.11 -15.62
CA PRO A 26 -5.61 25.42 -15.03
C PRO A 26 -4.47 26.44 -15.24
N SER A 27 -3.31 26.03 -15.80
CA SER A 27 -2.22 26.96 -16.13
C SER A 27 -2.61 27.93 -17.25
N VAL A 28 -3.56 27.57 -18.11
CA VAL A 28 -3.98 28.45 -19.21
C VAL A 28 -4.66 29.72 -18.68
N ALA A 29 -4.39 30.84 -19.35
CA ALA A 29 -4.99 32.13 -19.07
C ALA A 29 -6.51 32.05 -18.91
N ASN A 30 -7.07 32.63 -17.83
CA ASN A 30 -8.51 32.72 -17.60
C ASN A 30 -9.28 31.39 -17.76
N TYR A 31 -8.72 30.26 -17.33
CA TYR A 31 -9.36 28.94 -17.47
C TYR A 31 -10.80 28.89 -16.93
N LYS A 32 -11.16 29.69 -15.92
CA LYS A 32 -12.54 29.81 -15.41
C LYS A 32 -13.54 30.28 -16.48
N GLN A 33 -13.14 31.22 -17.34
CA GLN A 33 -13.95 31.65 -18.49
C GLN A 33 -14.15 30.50 -19.48
N LEU A 34 -13.13 29.66 -19.66
CA LEU A 34 -13.21 28.48 -20.52
C LEU A 34 -14.16 27.43 -19.93
N VAL A 35 -14.07 27.16 -18.62
CA VAL A 35 -15.00 26.27 -17.90
C VAL A 35 -16.45 26.73 -18.06
N GLU A 36 -16.74 28.01 -17.84
CA GLU A 36 -18.08 28.58 -18.03
C GLU A 36 -18.56 28.55 -19.50
N GLY A 37 -17.61 28.55 -20.44
CA GLY A 37 -17.84 28.56 -21.88
C GLY A 37 -17.99 27.19 -22.53
N VAL A 38 -17.84 26.11 -21.77
CA VAL A 38 -18.02 24.74 -22.28
C VAL A 38 -19.44 24.56 -22.81
N ARG A 39 -19.58 23.79 -23.90
CA ARG A 39 -20.90 23.49 -24.48
C ARG A 39 -21.79 22.73 -23.50
N GLU A 40 -23.08 23.05 -23.51
CA GLU A 40 -24.07 22.40 -22.65
C GLU A 40 -24.10 20.89 -22.88
N GLY A 41 -24.03 20.11 -21.79
CA GLY A 41 -24.05 18.65 -21.82
C GLY A 41 -22.68 17.97 -21.92
N ALA A 42 -21.57 18.71 -21.98
CA ALA A 42 -20.23 18.16 -21.89
C ALA A 42 -19.76 18.01 -20.43
N ASP A 43 -18.93 17.01 -20.19
CA ASP A 43 -18.20 16.84 -18.94
C ASP A 43 -16.99 17.75 -18.89
N VAL A 44 -16.61 18.17 -17.67
CA VAL A 44 -15.42 18.96 -17.44
C VAL A 44 -14.53 18.25 -16.40
N LEU A 45 -13.25 18.10 -16.74
CA LEU A 45 -12.17 17.72 -15.83
C LEU A 45 -11.18 18.89 -15.75
N ILE A 46 -10.97 19.42 -14.54
CA ILE A 46 -9.92 20.41 -14.28
C ILE A 46 -8.75 19.67 -13.65
N LEU A 47 -7.57 19.74 -14.26
CA LEU A 47 -6.38 19.05 -13.74
C LEU A 47 -5.86 19.73 -12.48
N ASN A 48 -5.33 18.93 -11.55
CA ASN A 48 -4.48 19.41 -10.48
C ASN A 48 -3.08 19.72 -11.05
N PRO A 49 -2.58 20.97 -10.93
CA PRO A 49 -1.31 21.38 -11.53
C PRO A 49 -0.07 20.70 -10.91
N VAL A 50 -0.20 20.09 -9.72
CA VAL A 50 0.90 19.39 -9.04
C VAL A 50 0.81 17.87 -9.13
N GLU A 51 -0.11 17.32 -9.92
CA GLU A 51 -0.26 15.87 -10.16
C GLU A 51 0.00 15.50 -11.64
N ASP A 52 0.22 14.20 -11.91
CA ASP A 52 0.51 13.73 -13.29
C ASP A 52 -0.77 13.86 -14.11
N GLY A 53 -0.71 14.68 -15.17
CA GLY A 53 -1.90 14.96 -15.98
C GLY A 53 -2.37 13.77 -16.82
N ILE A 54 -1.48 12.83 -17.15
CA ILE A 54 -1.85 11.63 -17.91
C ILE A 54 -2.62 10.67 -17.03
N GLU A 55 -2.15 10.49 -15.80
CA GLU A 55 -2.78 9.65 -14.80
C GLU A 55 -4.17 10.16 -14.41
N GLN A 56 -4.31 11.46 -14.13
CA GLN A 56 -5.60 12.08 -13.81
C GLN A 56 -6.64 11.86 -14.92
N ILE A 57 -6.28 12.04 -16.19
CA ILE A 57 -7.19 11.81 -17.32
C ILE A 57 -7.54 10.31 -17.41
N THR A 58 -6.55 9.44 -17.23
CA THR A 58 -6.72 7.98 -17.29
C THR A 58 -7.70 7.51 -16.22
N GLN A 59 -7.47 7.88 -14.96
CA GLN A 59 -8.34 7.54 -13.83
C GLN A 59 -9.76 8.10 -14.02
N TYR A 60 -9.89 9.34 -14.52
CA TYR A 60 -11.19 9.94 -14.80
C TYR A 60 -12.00 9.14 -15.82
N LEU A 61 -11.34 8.65 -16.88
CA LEU A 61 -11.98 7.85 -17.92
C LEU A 61 -12.33 6.44 -17.42
N LEU A 62 -11.45 5.81 -16.63
CA LEU A 62 -11.67 4.48 -16.05
C LEU A 62 -12.79 4.46 -15.01
N ALA A 63 -12.97 5.54 -14.25
CA ALA A 63 -13.99 5.64 -13.21
C ALA A 63 -15.43 5.85 -13.73
N ARG A 64 -15.67 5.79 -15.04
CA ARG A 64 -16.97 6.11 -15.66
C ARG A 64 -17.49 4.98 -16.54
N ASP A 65 -18.70 4.52 -16.25
CA ASP A 65 -19.44 3.52 -17.05
C ASP A 65 -20.01 4.07 -18.38
N ARG A 66 -19.45 5.16 -18.91
CA ARG A 66 -19.88 5.75 -20.19
C ARG A 66 -18.71 6.00 -21.12
N LEU A 67 -18.97 5.82 -22.41
CA LEU A 67 -18.00 6.09 -23.46
C LEU A 67 -18.07 7.56 -23.90
N PHE A 68 -16.90 8.17 -24.09
CA PHE A 68 -16.77 9.51 -24.65
C PHE A 68 -16.48 9.43 -26.15
N ARG A 69 -17.30 10.11 -26.95
CA ARG A 69 -17.07 10.25 -28.39
C ARG A 69 -15.98 11.26 -28.69
N SER A 70 -15.78 12.23 -27.81
CA SER A 70 -14.67 13.15 -27.94
C SER A 70 -14.06 13.55 -26.61
N ILE A 71 -12.74 13.66 -26.62
CA ILE A 71 -11.94 14.23 -25.53
C ILE A 71 -11.28 15.49 -26.06
N HIS A 72 -11.59 16.61 -25.42
CA HIS A 72 -11.07 17.92 -25.75
C HIS A 72 -10.05 18.32 -24.69
N ILE A 73 -8.80 18.52 -25.08
CA ILE A 73 -7.72 18.82 -24.13
C ILE A 73 -7.27 20.26 -24.33
N ILE A 74 -7.36 21.08 -23.28
CA ILE A 74 -6.98 22.49 -23.27
C ILE A 74 -5.77 22.65 -22.36
N ALA A 75 -4.66 23.07 -22.96
CA ALA A 75 -3.36 23.11 -22.30
C ALA A 75 -2.39 23.99 -23.07
N HIS A 76 -1.30 24.42 -22.43
CA HIS A 76 -0.18 25.00 -23.16
C HIS A 76 0.47 23.97 -24.10
N GLY A 77 1.07 24.46 -25.19
CA GLY A 77 1.73 23.63 -26.19
C GLY A 77 3.03 24.22 -26.72
N SER A 78 3.88 23.33 -27.21
CA SER A 78 5.06 23.65 -28.02
C SER A 78 5.23 22.55 -29.10
N PRO A 79 6.04 22.75 -30.15
CA PRO A 79 6.19 21.74 -31.20
C PRO A 79 6.48 20.33 -30.67
N ALA A 80 5.56 19.39 -30.96
CA ALA A 80 5.61 17.98 -30.51
C ALA A 80 5.49 17.75 -29.00
N CYS A 81 4.84 18.66 -28.28
CA CYS A 81 4.72 18.61 -26.82
C CYS A 81 3.44 19.26 -26.29
N LEU A 82 2.85 18.64 -25.27
CA LEU A 82 1.67 19.08 -24.52
C LEU A 82 1.98 19.12 -23.02
N TYR A 83 1.50 20.14 -22.31
CA TYR A 83 1.72 20.31 -20.86
C TYR A 83 0.42 20.05 -20.10
N LEU A 84 0.40 19.04 -19.22
CA LEU A 84 -0.78 18.57 -18.50
C LEU A 84 -0.44 18.33 -17.01
N GLY A 85 -0.94 19.16 -16.12
CA GLY A 85 -0.51 19.17 -14.73
C GLY A 85 0.99 19.47 -14.64
N TYR A 86 1.74 18.64 -13.92
CA TYR A 86 3.21 18.70 -13.97
C TYR A 86 3.82 17.88 -15.12
N THR A 87 3.00 17.15 -15.89
CA THR A 87 3.47 16.24 -16.93
C THR A 87 3.70 16.94 -18.26
N GLN A 88 4.86 16.69 -18.85
CA GLN A 88 5.17 17.07 -20.23
C GLN A 88 5.00 15.85 -21.13
N LEU A 89 3.87 15.74 -21.85
CA LEU A 89 3.66 14.69 -22.84
C LEU A 89 4.29 15.11 -24.18
N ALA A 90 5.37 14.46 -24.58
CA ALA A 90 6.16 14.83 -25.75
C ALA A 90 6.51 13.62 -26.61
N LEU A 91 6.86 13.87 -27.87
CA LEU A 91 7.19 12.83 -28.84
C LEU A 91 8.26 11.83 -28.37
N ASN A 92 9.23 12.27 -27.57
CA ASN A 92 10.31 11.42 -27.07
C ASN A 92 9.92 10.58 -25.84
N ASN A 93 8.77 10.83 -25.22
CA ASN A 93 8.32 10.09 -24.03
C ASN A 93 6.94 9.42 -24.19
N LEU A 94 6.29 9.51 -25.35
CA LEU A 94 5.02 8.82 -25.64
C LEU A 94 5.03 7.33 -25.28
N ALA A 95 6.14 6.63 -25.55
CA ALA A 95 6.28 5.21 -25.22
C ALA A 95 6.18 4.90 -23.72
N ARG A 96 6.59 5.83 -22.86
CA ARG A 96 6.48 5.69 -21.40
C ARG A 96 5.01 5.63 -20.95
N TYR A 97 4.14 6.36 -21.65
CA TYR A 97 2.72 6.50 -21.32
C TYR A 97 1.83 5.59 -22.17
N ALA A 98 2.40 4.64 -22.93
CA ALA A 98 1.66 3.88 -23.94
C ALA A 98 0.45 3.12 -23.36
N GLU A 99 0.57 2.48 -22.21
CA GLU A 99 -0.54 1.74 -21.60
C GLU A 99 -1.67 2.66 -21.14
N GLN A 100 -1.34 3.75 -20.45
CA GLN A 100 -2.33 4.75 -20.03
C GLN A 100 -3.02 5.39 -21.23
N LEU A 101 -2.28 5.77 -22.28
CA LEU A 101 -2.84 6.42 -23.46
C LEU A 101 -3.76 5.49 -24.26
N LYS A 102 -3.53 4.17 -24.29
CA LYS A 102 -4.46 3.21 -24.91
C LYS A 102 -5.84 3.23 -24.24
N THR A 103 -5.92 3.56 -22.96
CA THR A 103 -7.20 3.64 -22.24
C THR A 103 -8.04 4.85 -22.64
N TRP A 104 -7.41 5.88 -23.21
CA TRP A 104 -8.11 7.15 -23.48
C TRP A 104 -9.17 7.02 -24.57
N ALA A 105 -9.04 6.04 -25.45
CA ALA A 105 -10.04 5.73 -26.46
C ALA A 105 -10.26 4.22 -26.53
N ASN A 106 -11.45 3.77 -26.15
CA ASN A 106 -11.81 2.35 -26.16
C ASN A 106 -12.10 1.88 -27.59
N SER A 107 -11.49 0.76 -28.00
CA SER A 107 -11.66 0.12 -29.31
C SER A 107 -13.09 -0.35 -29.65
N ALA A 108 -14.01 -0.37 -28.67
CA ALA A 108 -15.39 -0.80 -28.84
C ALA A 108 -16.33 0.25 -29.50
N GLU A 109 -15.96 1.55 -29.49
CA GLU A 109 -16.67 2.60 -30.24
C GLU A 109 -15.78 3.04 -31.43
N PRO A 110 -16.24 2.90 -32.69
CA PRO A 110 -15.39 3.12 -33.85
C PRO A 110 -14.96 4.59 -34.10
N PHE A 111 -15.28 5.55 -33.22
CA PHE A 111 -15.11 6.99 -33.48
C PHE A 111 -14.79 7.85 -32.23
N CYS A 112 -13.84 7.45 -31.37
CA CYS A 112 -13.34 8.40 -30.37
C CYS A 112 -12.43 9.45 -31.04
N GLU A 113 -12.70 10.72 -30.82
CA GLU A 113 -11.94 11.86 -31.37
C GLU A 113 -11.22 12.63 -30.26
N ILE A 114 -9.91 12.87 -30.41
CA ILE A 114 -9.15 13.68 -29.44
C ILE A 114 -8.78 15.02 -30.09
N LEU A 115 -9.33 16.11 -29.55
CA LEU A 115 -9.10 17.46 -30.05
C LEU A 115 -8.22 18.22 -29.05
N ILE A 116 -7.01 18.57 -29.47
CA ILE A 116 -5.99 19.20 -28.63
C ILE A 116 -5.89 20.69 -28.96
N TYR A 117 -6.32 21.51 -28.01
CA TYR A 117 -6.27 22.97 -28.05
C TYR A 117 -5.02 23.45 -27.33
N SER A 118 -3.90 23.43 -28.03
CA SER A 118 -2.61 23.89 -27.51
C SER A 118 -1.78 24.48 -28.65
N CYS A 119 -1.08 25.57 -28.38
CA CYS A 119 -0.37 26.28 -29.43
C CYS A 119 0.75 25.42 -30.02
N ARG A 120 0.78 25.30 -31.35
CA ARG A 120 1.89 24.71 -32.12
C ARG A 120 2.24 23.26 -31.79
N THR A 121 1.44 22.54 -31.02
CA THR A 121 1.69 21.13 -30.68
C THR A 121 1.87 20.25 -31.91
N ALA A 122 1.15 20.56 -33.00
CA ALA A 122 1.27 19.87 -34.29
C ALA A 122 2.21 20.57 -35.31
N ALA A 123 2.99 21.59 -34.89
CA ALA A 123 3.94 22.27 -35.76
C ALA A 123 5.26 21.49 -35.89
N GLY A 124 5.90 21.54 -37.07
CA GLY A 124 7.16 20.84 -37.31
C GLY A 124 7.05 19.34 -37.08
N ARG A 125 7.85 18.78 -36.15
CA ARG A 125 7.75 17.37 -35.72
C ARG A 125 6.48 17.05 -34.94
N GLY A 126 5.66 18.05 -34.62
CA GLY A 126 4.35 17.87 -34.01
C GLY A 126 3.39 17.00 -34.83
N GLN A 127 3.59 16.92 -36.15
CA GLN A 127 2.84 15.98 -36.99
C GLN A 127 3.13 14.51 -36.60
N GLU A 128 4.40 14.18 -36.37
CA GLU A 128 4.82 12.85 -35.92
C GLU A 128 4.26 12.54 -34.53
N PHE A 129 4.23 13.54 -33.64
CA PHE A 129 3.65 13.43 -32.31
C PHE A 129 2.16 13.04 -32.36
N ILE A 130 1.34 13.76 -33.13
CA ILE A 130 -0.10 13.45 -33.19
C ILE A 130 -0.39 12.14 -33.94
N GLU A 131 0.47 11.75 -34.89
CA GLU A 131 0.34 10.47 -35.59
C GLU A 131 0.63 9.29 -34.64
N GLN A 132 1.70 9.37 -33.84
CA GLN A 132 2.00 8.34 -32.84
C GLN A 132 0.97 8.31 -31.71
N LEU A 133 0.51 9.47 -31.24
CA LEU A 133 -0.54 9.54 -30.23
C LEU A 133 -1.87 8.95 -30.74
N SER A 134 -2.22 9.20 -32.00
CA SER A 134 -3.38 8.59 -32.67
C SER A 134 -3.24 7.07 -32.80
N GLN A 135 -2.04 6.56 -33.07
CA GLN A 135 -1.78 5.12 -33.10
C GLN A 135 -1.88 4.47 -31.73
N LEU A 136 -1.37 5.12 -30.68
CA LEU A 136 -1.41 4.60 -29.31
C LEU A 136 -2.83 4.58 -28.74
N THR A 137 -3.56 5.68 -28.92
CA THR A 137 -4.93 5.81 -28.41
C THR A 137 -5.94 5.07 -29.28
N GLY A 138 -5.66 4.88 -30.58
CA GLY A 138 -6.66 4.43 -31.54
C GLY A 138 -7.69 5.50 -31.94
N ALA A 139 -7.58 6.72 -31.39
CA ALA A 139 -8.48 7.83 -31.66
C ALA A 139 -8.10 8.59 -32.94
N THR A 140 -9.07 9.27 -33.54
CA THR A 140 -8.80 10.29 -34.56
C THR A 140 -8.41 11.59 -33.88
N LEU A 141 -7.25 12.16 -34.22
CA LEU A 141 -6.73 13.35 -33.55
C LEU A 141 -6.85 14.60 -34.41
N ALA A 142 -7.07 15.73 -33.76
CA ALA A 142 -6.85 17.05 -34.31
C ALA A 142 -6.11 17.95 -33.33
N ALA A 143 -5.15 18.73 -33.82
CA ALA A 143 -4.37 19.64 -33.01
C ALA A 143 -3.93 20.88 -33.82
N SER A 144 -3.59 21.96 -33.12
CA SER A 144 -3.16 23.19 -33.77
C SER A 144 -1.68 23.16 -34.16
N ALA A 145 -1.38 23.64 -35.36
CA ALA A 145 -0.03 23.95 -35.81
C ALA A 145 0.31 25.44 -35.67
N THR A 146 -0.63 26.27 -35.22
CA THR A 146 -0.47 27.71 -35.02
C THR A 146 -0.81 28.13 -33.59
N LEU A 147 -1.00 29.43 -33.35
CA LEU A 147 -1.44 29.91 -32.03
C LEU A 147 -2.94 29.61 -31.87
N THR A 148 -3.31 28.94 -30.77
CA THR A 148 -4.71 28.67 -30.41
C THR A 148 -5.22 29.72 -29.41
N GLY A 149 -6.40 30.29 -29.67
CA GLY A 149 -7.05 31.27 -28.77
C GLY A 149 -7.33 32.62 -29.43
N SER A 150 -6.96 33.71 -28.76
CA SER A 150 -7.35 35.08 -29.11
C SER A 150 -6.82 35.55 -30.47
N SER A 151 -7.75 35.99 -31.34
CA SER A 151 -7.40 36.60 -32.63
C SER A 151 -6.65 37.94 -32.50
N ALA A 152 -6.83 38.65 -31.40
CA ALA A 152 -6.10 39.89 -31.11
C ALA A 152 -4.59 39.63 -30.89
N LEU A 153 -4.23 38.44 -30.43
CA LEU A 153 -2.85 37.97 -30.22
C LEU A 153 -2.33 37.13 -31.40
N GLY A 154 -3.07 37.11 -32.53
CA GLY A 154 -2.72 36.32 -33.72
C GLY A 154 -3.08 34.84 -33.63
N GLY A 155 -3.85 34.43 -32.61
CA GLY A 155 -4.39 33.09 -32.45
C GLY A 155 -5.69 32.86 -33.21
N ASN A 156 -6.12 31.60 -33.29
CA ASN A 156 -7.44 31.22 -33.78
C ASN A 156 -7.88 29.88 -33.13
N TRP A 157 -9.06 29.38 -33.41
CA TRP A 157 -9.57 28.12 -32.84
C TRP A 157 -9.56 26.96 -33.84
N GLN A 158 -8.75 27.05 -34.90
CA GLN A 158 -8.62 26.00 -35.92
C GLN A 158 -7.57 24.96 -35.49
N LEU A 159 -7.91 23.69 -35.69
CA LEU A 159 -7.00 22.56 -35.49
C LEU A 159 -6.55 22.09 -36.88
N GLU A 160 -5.44 22.66 -37.37
CA GLU A 160 -5.03 22.57 -38.77
C GLU A 160 -4.35 21.25 -39.15
N ARG A 161 -4.08 20.39 -38.17
CA ARG A 161 -3.54 19.04 -38.38
C ARG A 161 -4.50 18.01 -37.84
N GLN A 162 -4.78 17.01 -38.64
CA GLN A 162 -5.73 15.95 -38.32
C GLN A 162 -5.18 14.61 -38.81
N THR A 163 -5.36 13.54 -38.04
CA THR A 163 -4.99 12.16 -38.44
C THR A 163 -6.14 11.45 -39.17
N GLY A 164 -7.34 12.03 -39.18
CA GLY A 164 -8.55 11.55 -39.83
C GLY A 164 -9.63 12.64 -39.90
N HIS A 165 -10.87 12.28 -40.22
CA HIS A 165 -11.98 13.24 -40.30
C HIS A 165 -12.56 13.51 -38.91
N ILE A 166 -12.70 14.78 -38.53
CA ILE A 166 -13.29 15.22 -37.25
C ILE A 166 -14.76 15.59 -37.46
N ASN A 167 -15.64 14.96 -36.70
CA ASN A 167 -17.08 15.18 -36.72
C ASN A 167 -17.55 16.00 -35.50
N SER A 168 -16.81 15.94 -34.39
CA SER A 168 -17.14 16.61 -33.15
C SER A 168 -17.06 18.13 -33.27
N PRO A 169 -18.01 18.89 -32.70
CA PRO A 169 -17.91 20.33 -32.62
C PRO A 169 -16.78 20.75 -31.66
N LEU A 170 -16.32 22.00 -31.78
CA LEU A 170 -15.34 22.55 -30.83
C LEU A 170 -15.90 22.60 -29.40
N ALA A 171 -15.03 22.55 -28.39
CA ALA A 171 -15.40 22.41 -26.97
C ALA A 171 -16.24 23.59 -26.42
N PHE A 172 -16.08 24.78 -27.01
CA PHE A 172 -16.60 26.03 -26.46
C PHE A 172 -17.71 26.65 -27.31
N GLN A 173 -18.55 27.44 -26.63
CA GLN A 173 -19.56 28.30 -27.25
C GLN A 173 -18.88 29.42 -28.08
N PRO A 174 -19.46 29.83 -29.23
CA PRO A 174 -18.90 30.88 -30.09
C PRO A 174 -18.61 32.20 -29.36
N GLU A 175 -19.43 32.56 -28.37
CA GLU A 175 -19.31 33.78 -27.57
C GLU A 175 -18.04 33.77 -26.72
N VAL A 176 -17.68 32.63 -26.13
CA VAL A 176 -16.44 32.48 -25.34
C VAL A 176 -15.22 32.48 -26.26
N MET A 177 -15.27 31.75 -27.39
CA MET A 177 -14.18 31.77 -28.36
C MET A 177 -13.90 33.17 -28.94
N ALA A 178 -14.92 34.03 -29.06
CA ALA A 178 -14.79 35.40 -29.55
C ALA A 178 -14.27 36.38 -28.47
N THR A 179 -14.51 36.10 -27.19
CA THR A 179 -14.16 37.01 -26.07
C THR A 179 -12.94 36.57 -25.28
N TYR A 180 -12.45 35.35 -25.49
CA TYR A 180 -11.23 34.85 -24.86
C TYR A 180 -10.02 35.68 -25.30
N ASN A 181 -9.26 36.16 -24.31
CA ASN A 181 -8.18 37.13 -24.49
C ASN A 181 -6.77 36.52 -24.38
N GLY A 182 -6.65 35.22 -24.10
CA GLY A 182 -5.37 34.51 -24.02
C GLY A 182 -5.01 33.69 -25.26
N VAL A 183 -3.80 33.14 -25.28
CA VAL A 183 -3.36 32.08 -26.19
C VAL A 183 -2.63 31.00 -25.41
N PHE A 184 -2.69 29.75 -25.85
CA PHE A 184 -2.12 28.58 -25.13
C PHE A 184 -0.63 28.35 -25.43
N ALA A 185 0.15 29.43 -25.54
CA ALA A 185 1.54 29.39 -26.00
C ALA A 185 2.54 29.30 -24.85
N THR A 186 3.69 28.70 -25.12
CA THR A 186 4.86 28.75 -24.23
C THR A 186 5.91 29.72 -24.77
N PHE A 187 6.86 30.13 -23.93
CA PHE A 187 8.03 30.90 -24.34
C PHE A 187 9.21 29.96 -24.64
N ASP A 188 9.43 29.65 -25.92
CA ASP A 188 10.56 28.83 -26.35
C ASP A 188 11.81 29.68 -26.58
N ILE A 189 12.89 29.41 -25.82
CA ILE A 189 14.12 30.20 -25.87
C ILE A 189 15.18 29.51 -26.71
N ALA A 190 15.67 30.17 -27.75
CA ALA A 190 16.74 29.63 -28.60
C ALA A 190 18.02 29.32 -27.79
N ALA A 191 18.81 28.35 -28.26
CA ALA A 191 20.01 27.90 -27.57
C ALA A 191 20.98 29.06 -27.29
N GLY A 192 21.27 29.31 -26.01
CA GLY A 192 22.15 30.38 -25.55
C GLY A 192 21.56 31.80 -25.66
N ASP A 193 20.29 31.96 -26.05
CA ASP A 193 19.65 33.26 -26.19
C ASP A 193 19.20 33.83 -24.83
N VAL A 194 20.15 34.45 -24.14
CA VAL A 194 19.91 35.13 -22.86
C VAL A 194 18.98 36.35 -23.02
N THR A 195 19.01 37.02 -24.17
CA THR A 195 18.11 38.16 -24.41
C THR A 195 16.67 37.68 -24.53
N GLY A 196 16.45 36.57 -25.23
CA GLY A 196 15.17 35.88 -25.31
C GLY A 196 14.66 35.44 -23.94
N LEU A 197 15.53 34.82 -23.11
CA LEU A 197 15.16 34.42 -21.75
C LEU A 197 14.69 35.60 -20.90
N ILE A 198 15.44 36.71 -20.90
CA ILE A 198 15.08 37.93 -20.17
C ILE A 198 13.76 38.51 -20.68
N ALA A 199 13.56 38.53 -22.00
CA ALA A 199 12.30 39.01 -22.59
C ALA A 199 11.12 38.12 -22.19
N ALA A 200 11.29 36.80 -22.16
CA ALA A 200 10.27 35.86 -21.76
C ALA A 200 9.85 36.04 -20.30
N ILE A 201 10.81 36.15 -19.38
CA ILE A 201 10.50 36.40 -17.96
C ILE A 201 9.76 37.73 -17.78
N ASN A 202 10.19 38.80 -18.46
CA ASN A 202 9.47 40.09 -18.39
C ASN A 202 8.04 40.01 -18.94
N ASN A 203 7.83 39.23 -20.01
CA ASN A 203 6.49 39.02 -20.56
C ASN A 203 5.62 38.21 -19.60
N ALA A 204 6.18 37.16 -18.99
CA ALA A 204 5.48 36.33 -18.02
C ALA A 204 5.12 37.09 -16.72
N ASN A 205 5.98 38.02 -16.29
CA ASN A 205 5.66 38.90 -15.16
C ASN A 205 4.58 39.95 -15.50
N ASN A 206 4.23 40.14 -16.77
CA ASN A 206 3.24 41.13 -17.18
C ASN A 206 1.85 40.51 -17.22
N GLU A 207 1.26 40.29 -16.04
CA GLU A 207 -0.09 39.72 -15.84
C GLU A 207 -1.20 40.49 -16.61
N ALA A 208 -0.97 41.77 -16.94
CA ALA A 208 -1.92 42.53 -17.76
C ALA A 208 -1.91 42.11 -19.23
N ALA A 209 -0.77 41.63 -19.74
CA ALA A 209 -0.60 41.17 -21.12
C ALA A 209 -0.69 39.65 -21.25
N ASN A 210 -0.15 38.90 -20.29
CA ASN A 210 -0.15 37.44 -20.22
C ASN A 210 -0.66 37.03 -18.83
N PRO A 211 -1.99 36.98 -18.63
CA PRO A 211 -2.55 36.59 -17.34
C PRO A 211 -2.43 35.08 -17.13
N GLY A 212 -2.06 34.65 -15.93
CA GLY A 212 -2.02 33.23 -15.54
C GLY A 212 -0.60 32.67 -15.39
N ALA A 213 -0.48 31.34 -15.36
CA ALA A 213 0.82 30.70 -15.20
C ALA A 213 1.52 30.56 -16.55
N ASP A 214 2.81 30.91 -16.60
CA ASP A 214 3.58 30.90 -17.84
C ASP A 214 4.67 29.83 -17.84
N ILE A 215 4.93 29.26 -19.01
CA ILE A 215 5.95 28.21 -19.21
C ILE A 215 7.05 28.74 -20.14
N ILE A 216 8.28 28.67 -19.68
CA ILE A 216 9.51 29.01 -20.42
C ILE A 216 10.29 27.72 -20.68
N ASN A 217 10.56 27.41 -21.95
CA ASN A 217 11.33 26.23 -22.33
C ASN A 217 12.73 26.61 -22.80
N LEU A 218 13.74 26.01 -22.19
CA LEU A 218 15.12 26.10 -22.65
C LEU A 218 15.44 24.94 -23.61
N VAL A 219 16.33 25.20 -24.57
CA VAL A 219 16.82 24.15 -25.46
C VAL A 219 17.68 23.17 -24.66
N ALA A 220 17.36 21.88 -24.78
CA ALA A 220 18.00 20.82 -24.04
C ALA A 220 19.53 20.87 -24.12
N GLY A 221 20.19 20.73 -22.95
CA GLY A 221 21.65 20.72 -22.83
C GLY A 221 22.38 22.03 -23.21
N SER A 222 21.66 23.10 -23.52
CA SER A 222 22.27 24.39 -23.90
C SER A 222 22.81 25.16 -22.69
N ILE A 223 23.76 26.07 -22.94
CA ILE A 223 24.33 26.95 -21.90
C ILE A 223 23.87 28.39 -22.15
N TYR A 224 23.28 29.01 -21.12
CA TYR A 224 22.82 30.39 -21.11
C TYR A 224 23.72 31.20 -20.17
N ASN A 225 24.62 32.02 -20.74
CA ASN A 225 25.61 32.81 -20.01
C ASN A 225 25.09 34.21 -19.68
N LEU A 226 24.64 34.43 -18.46
CA LEU A 226 24.24 35.74 -17.96
C LEU A 226 25.48 36.63 -17.82
N THR A 227 25.48 37.80 -18.44
CA THR A 227 26.62 38.74 -18.46
C THR A 227 26.34 40.08 -17.82
N ALA A 228 25.08 40.39 -17.51
CA ALA A 228 24.65 41.69 -17.03
C ALA A 228 23.95 41.58 -15.67
N ALA A 229 24.26 42.51 -14.77
CA ALA A 229 23.59 42.67 -13.50
C ALA A 229 22.36 43.57 -13.67
N LEU A 230 21.18 43.08 -13.34
CA LEU A 230 19.93 43.84 -13.29
C LEU A 230 19.72 44.31 -11.84
N GLN A 231 19.52 45.61 -11.65
CA GLN A 231 19.24 46.17 -10.32
C GLN A 231 17.81 45.81 -9.90
N ASN A 232 17.67 45.11 -8.78
CA ASN A 232 16.37 44.87 -8.16
C ASN A 232 16.05 46.09 -7.29
N PHE A 233 15.28 47.03 -7.83
CA PHE A 233 14.69 48.11 -7.02
C PHE A 233 13.35 47.61 -6.50
N ALA A 234 13.26 47.36 -5.19
CA ALA A 234 11.96 47.27 -4.54
C ALA A 234 11.22 48.59 -4.78
N GLY A 235 10.20 48.55 -5.63
CA GLY A 235 9.22 49.60 -5.72
C GLY A 235 8.36 49.56 -4.47
N ASN A 236 8.79 50.23 -3.39
CA ASN A 236 8.03 50.78 -2.25
C ASN A 236 8.45 50.33 -0.80
N ASN A 237 8.42 51.34 0.09
CA ASN A 237 8.46 51.41 1.57
C ASN A 237 9.48 50.73 2.51
N LEU A 238 10.36 49.81 2.13
CA LEU A 238 11.34 49.24 3.10
C LEU A 238 12.78 49.75 3.00
N GLY A 239 13.17 50.43 1.91
CA GLY A 239 14.48 51.08 1.78
C GLY A 239 15.69 50.11 1.78
N VAL A 240 15.47 48.82 1.55
CA VAL A 240 16.52 47.79 1.54
C VAL A 240 16.96 47.47 0.11
N ASN A 241 18.26 47.57 -0.16
CA ASN A 241 18.85 47.14 -1.42
C ASN A 241 18.93 45.61 -1.45
N ARG A 242 18.15 44.96 -2.35
CA ARG A 242 18.08 43.50 -2.54
C ARG A 242 19.16 42.96 -3.50
N GLY A 243 20.15 43.77 -3.85
CA GLY A 243 21.26 43.37 -4.71
C GLY A 243 20.89 43.31 -6.20
N PHE A 244 21.74 42.67 -7.00
CA PHE A 244 21.50 42.49 -8.43
C PHE A 244 21.28 41.02 -8.78
N SER A 245 20.37 40.79 -9.73
CA SER A 245 20.10 39.49 -10.33
C SER A 245 20.53 39.47 -11.81
N GLY A 246 20.81 38.28 -12.36
CA GLY A 246 21.06 38.11 -13.80
C GLY A 246 19.76 38.00 -14.61
N ALA A 247 18.71 37.42 -14.02
CA ALA A 247 17.36 37.40 -14.57
C ALA A 247 16.48 38.49 -13.93
N PRO A 248 15.39 38.94 -14.61
CA PRO A 248 14.40 39.79 -13.98
C PRO A 248 13.80 39.14 -12.72
N GLU A 249 13.39 39.98 -11.78
CA GLU A 249 12.64 39.57 -10.58
C GLU A 249 11.38 38.78 -10.96
N ILE A 250 11.10 37.68 -10.28
CA ILE A 250 9.93 36.85 -10.52
C ILE A 250 8.79 37.35 -9.64
N THR A 251 7.73 37.87 -10.27
CA THR A 251 6.57 38.47 -9.60
C THR A 251 5.25 37.77 -9.94
N SER A 252 5.29 36.77 -10.82
CA SER A 252 4.15 35.94 -11.23
C SER A 252 4.47 34.44 -11.09
N THR A 253 3.56 33.58 -11.57
CA THR A 253 3.76 32.13 -11.60
C THR A 253 4.48 31.71 -12.87
N ILE A 254 5.74 31.30 -12.76
CA ILE A 254 6.61 30.96 -13.90
C ILE A 254 7.18 29.55 -13.71
N THR A 255 7.02 28.71 -14.74
CA THR A 255 7.73 27.43 -14.84
C THR A 255 8.85 27.54 -15.87
N ILE A 256 10.09 27.23 -15.47
CA ILE A 256 11.22 27.13 -16.39
C ILE A 256 11.62 25.66 -16.55
N ASN A 257 11.39 25.12 -17.74
CA ASN A 257 11.83 23.79 -18.12
C ASN A 257 13.25 23.87 -18.70
N GLY A 258 14.23 23.48 -17.90
CA GLY A 258 15.64 23.46 -18.28
C GLY A 258 15.98 22.40 -19.32
N ASN A 259 15.31 21.25 -19.32
CA ASN A 259 15.62 20.13 -20.23
C ASN A 259 17.12 19.72 -20.22
N GLY A 260 17.77 19.81 -19.06
CA GLY A 260 19.21 19.60 -18.87
C GLY A 260 20.08 20.80 -19.24
N ALA A 261 19.51 21.97 -19.53
CA ALA A 261 20.26 23.20 -19.81
C ALA A 261 20.99 23.72 -18.56
N THR A 262 22.04 24.51 -18.80
CA THR A 262 22.78 25.24 -17.77
C THR A 262 22.49 26.73 -17.90
N LEU A 263 22.00 27.35 -16.83
CA LEU A 263 21.96 28.80 -16.66
C LEU A 263 23.08 29.20 -15.71
N GLN A 264 24.01 30.01 -16.19
CA GLN A 264 25.20 30.36 -15.41
C GLN A 264 25.57 31.83 -15.51
N ARG A 265 26.23 32.32 -14.47
CA ARG A 265 26.92 33.62 -14.52
C ARG A 265 28.21 33.47 -15.32
N ASP A 266 28.44 34.36 -16.29
CA ASP A 266 29.73 34.42 -16.97
C ASP A 266 30.85 34.84 -16.00
N GLY A 267 32.02 34.20 -16.09
CA GLY A 267 33.12 34.44 -15.16
C GLY A 267 33.66 35.87 -15.17
N GLY A 268 33.54 36.58 -16.30
CA GLY A 268 33.92 37.98 -16.48
C GLY A 268 32.79 38.99 -16.21
N ALA A 269 31.57 38.50 -15.94
CA ALA A 269 30.45 39.35 -15.57
C ALA A 269 30.68 40.00 -14.19
N PRO A 270 29.99 41.11 -13.88
CA PRO A 270 29.87 41.57 -12.50
C PRO A 270 29.26 40.47 -11.61
N ASP A 271 29.39 40.66 -10.31
CA ASP A 271 28.71 39.81 -9.34
C ASP A 271 27.20 40.03 -9.51
N PHE A 272 26.41 38.96 -9.39
CA PHE A 272 24.95 38.93 -9.27
C PHE A 272 24.47 37.51 -8.98
N ARG A 273 23.34 37.39 -8.29
CA ARG A 273 22.60 36.12 -8.16
C ARG A 273 21.88 35.80 -9.46
N LEU A 274 21.44 34.56 -9.67
CA LEU A 274 20.74 34.21 -10.91
C LEU A 274 19.27 34.66 -10.87
N PHE A 275 18.57 34.36 -9.78
CA PHE A 275 17.15 34.69 -9.60
C PHE A 275 16.86 35.40 -8.27
N TYR A 276 15.85 36.27 -8.32
CA TYR A 276 15.11 36.76 -7.16
C TYR A 276 13.64 36.42 -7.35
N VAL A 277 13.02 35.75 -6.38
CA VAL A 277 11.60 35.41 -6.37
C VAL A 277 10.92 36.19 -5.25
N ASP A 278 10.00 37.07 -5.62
CA ASP A 278 9.41 38.04 -4.70
C ASP A 278 8.07 37.59 -4.14
N GLY A 279 7.94 37.54 -2.82
CA GLY A 279 6.68 37.26 -2.10
C GLY A 279 6.27 38.37 -1.15
N GLU A 280 6.85 39.57 -1.28
CA GLU A 280 6.58 40.72 -0.42
C GLU A 280 5.43 41.59 -0.99
N ASP A 281 4.86 42.49 -0.17
CA ASP A 281 3.92 43.54 -0.60
C ASP A 281 2.69 43.11 -1.43
N GLY A 282 2.22 41.87 -1.23
CA GLY A 282 1.08 41.30 -1.96
C GLY A 282 1.42 40.82 -3.37
N ILE A 283 2.70 40.80 -3.74
CA ILE A 283 3.25 40.09 -4.89
C ILE A 283 3.41 38.62 -4.49
N GLN A 284 3.10 37.71 -5.41
CA GLN A 284 3.23 36.27 -5.20
C GLN A 284 4.02 35.64 -6.34
N GLY A 285 5.32 35.87 -6.35
CA GLY A 285 6.28 35.18 -7.19
C GLY A 285 6.27 33.69 -6.85
N ASN A 286 6.04 32.86 -7.87
CA ASN A 286 6.03 31.42 -7.76
C ASN A 286 6.86 30.83 -8.90
N LEU A 287 8.06 30.37 -8.59
CA LEU A 287 9.02 29.86 -9.57
C LEU A 287 9.13 28.34 -9.46
N THR A 288 8.86 27.64 -10.56
CA THR A 288 9.17 26.21 -10.70
C THR A 288 10.34 26.02 -11.65
N LEU A 289 11.37 25.29 -11.23
CA LEU A 289 12.57 24.98 -12.00
C LEU A 289 12.67 23.47 -12.22
N ASN A 290 12.64 23.02 -13.47
CA ASN A 290 12.68 21.60 -13.81
C ASN A 290 13.94 21.28 -14.62
N ALA A 291 14.70 20.26 -14.22
CA ALA A 291 15.83 19.73 -14.98
C ALA A 291 16.83 20.82 -15.44
N ILE A 292 17.22 21.74 -14.54
CA ILE A 292 18.15 22.83 -14.87
C ILE A 292 19.41 22.79 -14.01
N THR A 293 20.55 23.18 -14.59
CA THR A 293 21.76 23.46 -13.82
C THR A 293 21.90 24.96 -13.58
N LEU A 294 21.96 25.39 -12.33
CA LEU A 294 22.24 26.76 -11.92
C LEU A 294 23.67 26.86 -11.37
N SER A 295 24.53 27.66 -12.00
CA SER A 295 25.93 27.73 -11.60
C SER A 295 26.60 29.10 -11.69
N GLY A 296 27.65 29.27 -10.89
CA GLY A 296 28.51 30.46 -10.90
C GLY A 296 27.86 31.75 -10.40
N GLY A 297 26.60 31.70 -9.95
CA GLY A 297 25.89 32.82 -9.36
C GLY A 297 26.66 33.36 -8.15
N ARG A 298 26.71 34.69 -8.00
CA ARG A 298 27.58 35.33 -7.01
C ARG A 298 26.96 36.59 -6.40
N ALA A 299 26.52 36.53 -5.15
CA ALA A 299 25.93 37.65 -4.41
C ALA A 299 26.95 38.27 -3.43
N THR A 300 27.95 38.99 -3.94
CA THR A 300 29.05 39.55 -3.11
C THR A 300 29.15 41.08 -3.15
N PHE A 301 28.02 41.78 -3.22
CA PHE A 301 27.96 43.24 -3.27
C PHE A 301 28.28 43.85 -1.91
N GLY A 302 29.53 44.25 -1.67
CA GLY A 302 29.94 44.87 -0.41
C GLY A 302 28.94 45.93 0.10
N GLY A 303 28.50 45.82 1.36
CA GLY A 303 27.49 46.73 1.94
C GLY A 303 26.59 46.22 3.06
N GLY A 304 26.70 44.96 3.52
CA GLY A 304 26.00 44.43 4.71
C GLY A 304 24.46 44.45 4.64
N ASN A 305 23.87 44.32 3.45
CA ASN A 305 22.41 44.30 3.22
C ASN A 305 22.00 42.95 2.61
N ALA A 306 20.70 42.62 2.65
CA ALA A 306 20.06 41.42 2.04
C ALA A 306 20.39 41.16 0.54
N GLY A 307 21.06 42.12 -0.13
CA GLY A 307 21.67 41.95 -1.45
C GLY A 307 22.85 40.97 -1.53
N ASN A 308 23.27 40.38 -0.40
CA ASN A 308 24.42 39.47 -0.33
C ASN A 308 24.08 38.00 -0.07
N ASP A 309 22.80 37.69 0.09
CA ASP A 309 22.33 36.33 0.33
C ASP A 309 21.94 35.65 -0.98
N GLY A 310 22.00 34.31 -1.01
CA GLY A 310 21.50 33.51 -2.13
C GLY A 310 22.34 33.67 -3.40
N GLY A 311 23.44 32.92 -3.50
CA GLY A 311 24.34 33.02 -4.66
C GLY A 311 23.67 32.65 -5.99
N ALA A 312 22.77 31.66 -5.98
CA ALA A 312 21.91 31.34 -7.12
C ALA A 312 20.53 31.99 -6.99
N ILE A 313 19.85 31.75 -5.87
CA ILE A 313 18.44 32.12 -5.67
C ILE A 313 18.29 32.85 -4.33
N PHE A 314 17.62 33.98 -4.37
CA PHE A 314 17.06 34.62 -3.18
C PHE A 314 15.53 34.53 -3.25
N ASN A 315 14.92 33.94 -2.23
CA ASN A 315 13.48 33.65 -2.23
C ASN A 315 12.76 34.31 -1.06
N THR A 316 11.79 35.18 -1.37
CA THR A 316 10.77 35.65 -0.41
C THR A 316 9.37 35.16 -0.80
N GLY A 317 9.21 34.55 -1.98
CA GLY A 317 7.97 33.92 -2.46
C GLY A 317 8.01 32.39 -2.38
N THR A 318 7.54 31.73 -3.43
CA THR A 318 7.53 30.25 -3.52
C THR A 318 8.49 29.76 -4.60
N VAL A 319 9.35 28.80 -4.25
CA VAL A 319 10.27 28.16 -5.18
C VAL A 319 10.12 26.63 -5.09
N THR A 320 9.92 26.00 -6.24
CA THR A 320 9.97 24.54 -6.40
C THR A 320 11.12 24.17 -7.35
N ILE A 321 11.97 23.25 -6.96
CA ILE A 321 13.14 22.80 -7.74
C ILE A 321 13.08 21.28 -7.91
N ASN A 322 12.98 20.82 -9.15
CA ASN A 322 12.89 19.41 -9.49
C ASN A 322 14.04 19.01 -10.41
N ASP A 323 14.63 17.83 -10.19
CA ASP A 323 15.61 17.21 -11.10
C ASP A 323 16.81 18.11 -11.45
N SER A 324 17.17 19.02 -10.56
CA SER A 324 18.06 20.13 -10.88
C SER A 324 19.38 20.05 -10.12
N THR A 325 20.38 20.79 -10.62
CA THR A 325 21.69 20.89 -9.98
C THR A 325 22.01 22.35 -9.70
N LEU A 326 22.30 22.69 -8.44
CA LEU A 326 22.79 24.01 -8.05
C LEU A 326 24.25 23.84 -7.61
N SER A 327 25.19 24.36 -8.40
CA SER A 327 26.61 24.13 -8.13
C SER A 327 27.52 25.33 -8.35
N GLY A 328 28.55 25.44 -7.51
CA GLY A 328 29.58 26.48 -7.65
C GLY A 328 29.03 27.92 -7.48
N ASN A 329 27.95 28.10 -6.72
CA ASN A 329 27.38 29.41 -6.42
C ASN A 329 27.98 29.98 -5.14
N ALA A 330 28.02 31.30 -5.00
CA ALA A 330 28.62 31.97 -3.86
C ALA A 330 27.83 33.18 -3.34
N ALA A 331 27.75 33.33 -2.02
CA ALA A 331 27.14 34.46 -1.32
C ALA A 331 28.16 35.11 -0.36
N ALA A 332 28.17 36.43 -0.23
CA ALA A 332 29.01 37.11 0.76
C ALA A 332 28.49 36.88 2.19
N ASP A 333 27.17 36.87 2.34
CA ASP A 333 26.52 36.64 3.62
C ASP A 333 26.00 35.20 3.63
N ASP A 334 24.71 34.95 3.43
CA ASP A 334 24.15 33.63 3.73
C ASP A 334 23.56 32.90 2.52
N GLY A 335 23.49 31.57 2.57
CA GLY A 335 22.87 30.77 1.51
C GLY A 335 23.70 30.76 0.23
N GLY A 336 24.81 30.02 0.22
CA GLY A 336 25.76 30.02 -0.91
C GLY A 336 25.10 29.64 -2.25
N ALA A 337 24.11 28.75 -2.23
CA ALA A 337 23.19 28.55 -3.34
C ALA A 337 21.88 29.31 -3.15
N ILE A 338 21.17 29.04 -2.06
CA ILE A 338 19.81 29.54 -1.83
C ILE A 338 19.73 30.24 -0.48
N SER A 339 19.16 31.43 -0.46
CA SER A 339 18.63 32.03 0.77
C SER A 339 17.11 32.08 0.68
N ASN A 340 16.45 31.46 1.66
CA ASN A 340 15.01 31.25 1.69
C ASN A 340 14.37 31.95 2.89
N PHE A 341 13.49 32.89 2.59
CA PHE A 341 12.59 33.55 3.53
C PHE A 341 11.11 33.19 3.34
N GLY A 342 10.74 32.67 2.16
CA GLY A 342 9.40 32.16 1.85
C GLY A 342 9.32 30.63 1.87
N THR A 343 8.66 30.03 0.88
CA THR A 343 8.52 28.57 0.77
C THR A 343 9.47 28.00 -0.28
N LEU A 344 10.22 26.97 0.10
CA LEU A 344 11.16 26.25 -0.75
C LEU A 344 10.85 24.75 -0.72
N VAL A 345 10.64 24.16 -1.89
CA VAL A 345 10.52 22.71 -2.08
C VAL A 345 11.60 22.26 -3.06
N ILE A 346 12.38 21.24 -2.68
CA ILE A 346 13.42 20.67 -3.54
C ILE A 346 13.23 19.16 -3.63
N ASN A 347 13.10 18.66 -4.84
CA ASN A 347 12.87 17.24 -5.13
C ASN A 347 13.96 16.71 -6.06
N ARG A 348 14.50 15.52 -5.76
CA ARG A 348 15.39 14.74 -6.64
C ARG A 348 16.52 15.58 -7.26
N SER A 349 17.15 16.42 -6.44
CA SER A 349 18.10 17.45 -6.90
C SER A 349 19.43 17.40 -6.14
N THR A 350 20.45 18.08 -6.67
CA THR A 350 21.81 18.13 -6.08
C THR A 350 22.26 19.56 -5.83
N LEU A 351 22.68 19.87 -4.61
CA LEU A 351 23.32 21.12 -4.23
C LEU A 351 24.78 20.85 -3.85
N SER A 352 25.73 21.30 -4.67
CA SER A 352 27.14 20.98 -4.43
C SER A 352 28.16 22.09 -4.72
N GLY A 353 29.23 22.14 -3.93
CA GLY A 353 30.32 23.10 -4.15
C GLY A 353 29.93 24.57 -3.98
N ASN A 354 28.86 24.87 -3.26
CA ASN A 354 28.38 26.24 -3.02
C ASN A 354 29.04 26.85 -1.77
N GLN A 355 29.19 28.18 -1.74
CA GLN A 355 30.01 28.88 -0.75
C GLN A 355 29.31 30.09 -0.14
N ALA A 356 29.28 30.21 1.19
CA ALA A 356 28.76 31.37 1.91
C ALA A 356 29.85 31.99 2.81
N GLY A 357 29.93 33.32 2.88
CA GLY A 357 30.81 33.99 3.85
C GLY A 357 30.25 33.97 5.29
N GLY A 358 28.93 33.97 5.41
CA GLY A 358 28.17 33.77 6.64
C GLY A 358 27.94 32.29 6.93
N GLY A 359 26.69 31.84 6.81
CA GLY A 359 26.23 30.48 7.05
C GLY A 359 25.29 29.94 5.97
N GLY A 360 25.04 28.63 5.99
CA GLY A 360 24.24 27.98 4.96
C GLY A 360 25.00 27.89 3.64
N GLY A 361 26.10 27.14 3.61
CA GLY A 361 26.96 27.05 2.41
C GLY A 361 26.20 26.58 1.17
N ALA A 362 25.16 25.75 1.34
CA ALA A 362 24.16 25.50 0.31
C ALA A 362 22.90 26.34 0.54
N ILE A 363 22.19 26.11 1.65
CA ILE A 363 20.88 26.72 1.92
C ILE A 363 20.97 27.51 3.22
N ASP A 364 20.51 28.75 3.19
CA ASP A 364 20.08 29.46 4.39
C ASP A 364 18.55 29.53 4.42
N ASN A 365 17.94 29.03 5.48
CA ASN A 365 16.49 29.08 5.70
C ASN A 365 16.19 29.96 6.90
N SER A 366 15.28 30.92 6.74
CA SER A 366 14.91 31.77 7.84
C SER A 366 13.50 32.32 7.74
N ASN A 367 12.83 32.49 8.88
CA ASN A 367 11.56 33.21 8.93
C ASN A 367 11.77 34.70 9.30
N VAL A 368 12.72 35.37 8.64
CA VAL A 368 12.77 36.84 8.66
C VAL A 368 11.53 37.37 7.92
N PHE A 369 10.99 38.52 8.36
CA PHE A 369 9.80 39.17 7.79
C PHE A 369 8.44 38.47 8.03
N ASN A 370 8.37 37.41 8.87
CA ASN A 370 7.16 36.62 9.12
C ASN A 370 6.56 35.98 7.84
N LEU A 371 7.39 35.70 6.84
CA LEU A 371 6.98 35.08 5.58
C LEU A 371 6.93 33.54 5.65
N GLY A 372 7.22 32.97 6.82
CA GLY A 372 7.05 31.55 7.08
C GLY A 372 8.13 30.68 6.42
N GLY A 373 9.40 31.11 6.48
CA GLY A 373 10.57 30.41 5.93
C GLY A 373 10.54 28.89 6.12
N THR A 374 10.02 28.18 5.12
CA THR A 374 9.84 26.73 5.11
C THR A 374 10.68 26.12 3.99
N THR A 375 11.40 25.05 4.32
CA THR A 375 12.14 24.25 3.35
C THR A 375 11.72 22.79 3.48
N THR A 376 11.30 22.18 2.37
CA THR A 376 11.04 20.73 2.27
C THR A 376 12.04 20.12 1.29
N LEU A 377 12.73 19.07 1.73
CA LEU A 377 13.71 18.33 0.93
C LEU A 377 13.26 16.89 0.77
N ASP A 378 13.04 16.46 -0.46
CA ASP A 378 12.77 15.06 -0.82
C ASP A 378 13.84 14.55 -1.79
N THR A 379 14.58 13.52 -1.36
CA THR A 379 15.58 12.84 -2.20
C THR A 379 16.64 13.83 -2.73
N VAL A 380 17.15 14.71 -1.86
CA VAL A 380 18.11 15.78 -2.20
C VAL A 380 19.51 15.45 -1.71
N THR A 381 20.51 15.57 -2.58
CA THR A 381 21.92 15.45 -2.18
C THR A 381 22.55 16.82 -1.94
N ILE A 382 22.99 17.09 -0.70
CA ILE A 382 23.70 18.34 -0.34
C ILE A 382 25.14 18.00 0.07
N THR A 383 26.11 18.31 -0.79
CA THR A 383 27.49 17.88 -0.56
C THR A 383 28.59 18.85 -1.00
N GLY A 384 29.70 18.88 -0.26
CA GLY A 384 30.87 19.69 -0.62
C GLY A 384 30.63 21.20 -0.58
N ASN A 385 29.63 21.67 0.17
CA ASN A 385 29.33 23.08 0.35
C ASN A 385 30.07 23.65 1.57
N SER A 386 30.37 24.96 1.57
CA SER A 386 31.18 25.59 2.61
C SER A 386 30.64 26.93 3.11
N ALA A 387 30.74 27.16 4.42
CA ALA A 387 30.46 28.44 5.07
C ALA A 387 31.70 28.96 5.84
N ALA A 388 31.91 30.26 5.94
CA ALA A 388 33.13 30.80 6.55
C ALA A 388 33.00 31.22 8.02
N THR A 389 31.85 31.73 8.49
CA THR A 389 31.79 32.38 9.82
C THR A 389 30.63 31.97 10.73
N GLN A 390 29.48 31.55 10.19
CA GLN A 390 28.27 31.32 11.00
C GLN A 390 27.81 29.85 11.03
N GLY A 391 28.59 28.93 10.46
CA GLY A 391 28.29 27.48 10.38
C GLY A 391 27.19 27.12 9.38
N GLY A 392 26.86 25.83 9.30
CA GLY A 392 25.88 25.26 8.39
C GLY A 392 26.46 25.16 7.01
N GLY A 393 27.61 24.49 6.87
CA GLY A 393 28.25 24.27 5.58
C GLY A 393 27.29 23.73 4.52
N GLY A 394 26.35 22.87 4.91
CA GLY A 394 25.20 22.48 4.09
C GLY A 394 24.04 23.45 4.27
N ILE A 395 23.33 23.35 5.40
CA ILE A 395 22.13 24.15 5.68
C ILE A 395 22.34 25.02 6.92
N ARG A 396 21.91 26.28 6.90
CA ARG A 396 21.66 27.05 8.11
C ARG A 396 20.17 27.32 8.26
N ASN A 397 19.62 27.13 9.46
CA ASN A 397 18.22 27.42 9.77
C ASN A 397 18.14 28.41 10.94
N GLN A 398 17.37 29.49 10.82
CA GLN A 398 17.36 30.53 11.85
C GLN A 398 16.04 31.31 11.93
N ASN A 399 15.82 32.00 13.04
CA ASN A 399 14.61 32.80 13.31
C ASN A 399 13.29 32.00 13.24
N ASN A 400 13.28 30.75 13.72
CA ASN A 400 12.11 29.84 13.66
C ASN A 400 11.67 29.50 12.22
N GLY A 401 12.60 29.45 11.26
CA GLY A 401 12.36 28.75 10.00
C GLY A 401 12.18 27.24 10.23
N THR A 402 11.47 26.57 9.33
CA THR A 402 11.23 25.12 9.37
C THR A 402 11.96 24.43 8.23
N VAL A 403 12.63 23.32 8.54
CA VAL A 403 13.23 22.43 7.53
C VAL A 403 12.70 21.02 7.76
N THR A 404 12.00 20.47 6.77
CA THR A 404 11.55 19.08 6.72
C THR A 404 12.39 18.33 5.69
N ARG A 405 12.78 17.10 5.99
CA ARG A 405 13.71 16.34 5.17
C ARG A 405 13.37 14.86 5.13
N GLU A 406 13.31 14.31 3.92
CA GLU A 406 13.12 12.89 3.63
C GLU A 406 14.18 12.41 2.63
N ASN A 407 14.80 11.26 2.89
CA ASN A 407 15.76 10.60 1.99
C ASN A 407 16.87 11.51 1.41
N SER A 408 17.27 12.56 2.13
CA SER A 408 18.14 13.62 1.58
C SER A 408 19.49 13.68 2.31
N PRO A 409 20.55 13.04 1.78
CA PRO A 409 21.85 13.03 2.41
C PRO A 409 22.53 14.42 2.42
N ILE A 410 22.99 14.85 3.60
CA ILE A 410 23.75 16.10 3.78
C ILE A 410 25.14 15.72 4.32
N THR A 411 26.12 15.64 3.43
CA THR A 411 27.43 15.05 3.74
C THR A 411 28.58 15.83 3.14
N GLY A 412 29.74 15.83 3.82
CA GLY A 412 30.96 16.43 3.28
C GLY A 412 30.94 17.95 3.17
N ASN A 413 30.05 18.64 3.90
CA ASN A 413 30.02 20.10 3.97
C ASN A 413 30.86 20.64 5.15
N THR A 414 31.37 21.88 5.05
CA THR A 414 32.29 22.49 6.04
C THR A 414 31.82 23.88 6.51
N PRO A 415 31.97 24.28 7.79
CA PRO A 415 32.68 23.57 8.86
C PRO A 415 31.89 22.40 9.48
N ASP A 416 30.57 22.39 9.30
CA ASP A 416 29.57 21.44 9.80
C ASP A 416 28.46 21.23 8.75
N GLN A 417 27.65 20.19 8.88
CA GLN A 417 26.60 19.89 7.89
C GLN A 417 25.41 20.86 7.99
N ILE A 418 24.97 21.15 9.23
CA ILE A 418 23.80 21.99 9.52
C ILE A 418 24.10 22.90 10.72
N ASN A 419 23.74 24.18 10.65
CA ASN A 419 23.79 25.10 11.78
C ASN A 419 22.41 25.71 12.02
N ASN A 420 21.93 25.62 13.25
CA ASN A 420 20.66 26.21 13.63
C ASN A 420 20.91 27.22 14.76
N ALA A 421 20.44 28.46 14.61
CA ALA A 421 20.58 29.50 15.64
C ALA A 421 19.79 29.18 16.92
N ALA A 422 18.96 28.13 16.91
CA ALA A 422 18.66 27.33 18.09
C ALA A 422 19.46 26.03 17.98
N THR A 423 20.50 25.82 18.81
CA THR A 423 21.25 24.56 18.81
C THR A 423 20.29 23.41 18.99
N ALA A 424 20.08 22.62 17.93
CA ALA A 424 19.63 21.25 18.06
C ALA A 424 20.63 20.39 17.28
N LEU A 425 21.65 19.86 17.97
CA LEU A 425 21.56 18.41 18.03
C LEU A 425 20.23 18.22 18.73
N ALA A 426 19.29 17.56 18.06
CA ALA A 426 18.19 16.97 18.80
C ALA A 426 18.77 16.18 19.98
N SER A 427 17.93 15.72 20.89
CA SER A 427 18.37 14.70 21.83
C SER A 427 19.22 13.66 21.10
N ASN A 428 20.44 13.33 21.57
CA ASN A 428 21.32 12.40 20.83
C ASN A 428 21.63 11.22 21.74
N ILE A 429 21.19 10.03 21.34
CA ILE A 429 21.36 8.82 22.14
C ILE A 429 22.71 8.15 21.86
N VAL A 430 23.39 7.73 22.93
CA VAL A 430 24.53 6.81 22.84
C VAL A 430 24.32 5.75 23.90
N VAL A 431 24.35 4.47 23.50
CA VAL A 431 24.18 3.35 24.43
C VAL A 431 25.54 2.72 24.74
N LEU A 432 25.80 2.48 26.03
CA LEU A 432 27.03 1.86 26.50
C LEU A 432 26.74 0.59 27.30
N ASP A 433 27.60 -0.41 27.11
CA ASP A 433 27.74 -1.58 27.99
C ASP A 433 29.03 -1.43 28.81
N GLY A 434 28.88 -1.03 30.07
CA GLY A 434 30.00 -0.58 30.89
C GLY A 434 30.66 0.68 30.30
N ALA A 435 31.91 0.55 29.84
CA ALA A 435 32.67 1.65 29.23
C ALA A 435 32.71 1.58 27.69
N ALA A 436 32.17 0.52 27.08
CA ALA A 436 32.18 0.33 25.64
C ALA A 436 30.91 0.90 25.02
N THR A 437 31.05 1.70 23.96
CA THR A 437 29.92 2.14 23.12
C THR A 437 29.43 0.97 22.28
N ILE A 438 28.11 0.75 22.30
CA ILE A 438 27.43 -0.15 21.38
C ILE A 438 27.07 0.67 20.15
N ALA A 439 27.33 0.16 18.96
CA ALA A 439 26.90 0.81 17.73
C ALA A 439 25.43 0.49 17.44
N ASP A 440 24.69 1.48 16.99
CA ASP A 440 23.32 1.30 16.51
C ASP A 440 23.28 0.39 15.27
N GLY A 441 22.24 -0.44 15.18
CA GLY A 441 22.07 -1.48 14.16
C GLY A 441 23.10 -2.62 14.26
N SER A 442 23.86 -2.72 15.36
CA SER A 442 24.87 -3.76 15.51
C SER A 442 24.24 -5.16 15.52
N THR A 443 24.57 -5.95 14.50
CA THR A 443 24.16 -7.36 14.39
C THR A 443 25.06 -8.33 15.16
N THR A 444 26.19 -7.85 15.69
CA THR A 444 27.04 -8.69 16.55
C THR A 444 26.39 -8.78 17.92
N PRO A 445 25.90 -9.96 18.36
CA PRO A 445 25.12 -10.05 19.57
C PRO A 445 25.97 -9.80 20.81
N ILE A 446 25.44 -9.01 21.72
CA ILE A 446 26.00 -8.89 23.06
C ILE A 446 25.61 -10.14 23.85
N ASP A 447 26.61 -10.90 24.30
CA ASP A 447 26.39 -12.13 25.08
C ASP A 447 25.94 -11.82 26.51
N PHE A 448 24.71 -12.18 26.86
CA PHE A 448 24.12 -12.06 28.18
C PHE A 448 24.50 -13.24 29.09
N GLY A 449 25.21 -14.23 28.55
CA GLY A 449 25.76 -15.37 29.26
C GLY A 449 24.89 -16.62 29.17
N THR A 450 25.18 -17.56 30.07
CA THR A 450 24.57 -18.89 30.09
C THR A 450 24.03 -19.20 31.48
N ILE A 451 22.81 -19.75 31.54
CA ILE A 451 22.21 -20.31 32.76
C ILE A 451 21.65 -21.70 32.46
N THR A 452 21.12 -22.41 33.47
CA THR A 452 20.30 -23.62 33.25
C THR A 452 18.81 -23.30 33.41
N PRO A 453 17.90 -24.12 32.88
CA PRO A 453 16.47 -24.03 33.15
C PRO A 453 16.15 -23.92 34.65
N GLY A 454 15.10 -23.15 34.98
CA GLY A 454 14.72 -22.72 36.32
C GLY A 454 15.52 -21.55 36.88
N GLY A 455 16.63 -21.15 36.23
CA GLY A 455 17.45 -20.00 36.59
C GLY A 455 16.87 -18.67 36.12
N THR A 456 17.29 -17.58 36.75
CA THR A 456 16.98 -16.20 36.34
C THR A 456 18.23 -15.53 35.78
N PHE A 457 18.08 -14.72 34.74
CA PHE A 457 19.16 -13.84 34.31
C PHE A 457 19.50 -12.86 35.44
N ALA A 458 20.77 -12.78 35.82
CA ALA A 458 21.24 -11.92 36.91
C ALA A 458 21.07 -10.42 36.63
N GLY A 459 20.71 -10.09 35.39
CA GLY A 459 20.46 -8.75 34.91
C GLY A 459 21.69 -8.09 34.28
N ARG A 460 21.45 -7.11 33.41
CA ARG A 460 22.50 -6.29 32.79
C ARG A 460 22.04 -4.85 32.69
N THR A 461 22.98 -3.94 32.93
CA THR A 461 22.73 -2.50 32.90
C THR A 461 23.40 -1.90 31.70
N PHE A 462 22.62 -1.24 30.84
CA PHE A 462 23.09 -0.36 29.79
C PHE A 462 22.99 1.09 30.24
N THR A 463 24.03 1.86 29.98
CA THR A 463 24.01 3.30 30.21
C THR A 463 23.58 4.00 28.94
N ILE A 464 22.47 4.70 28.98
CA ILE A 464 21.97 5.57 27.92
C ILE A 464 22.50 6.96 28.21
N SER A 465 23.36 7.47 27.35
CA SER A 465 23.95 8.80 27.46
C SER A 465 23.28 9.74 26.49
N ASN A 466 22.76 10.85 26.99
CA ASN A 466 22.31 11.94 26.14
C ASN A 466 23.49 12.86 25.85
N THR A 467 24.05 12.75 24.65
CA THR A 467 25.16 13.58 24.18
C THR A 467 24.68 14.83 23.43
N GLY A 468 23.37 14.96 23.23
CA GLY A 468 22.71 16.10 22.60
C GLY A 468 22.42 17.24 23.58
N ASN A 469 21.74 18.28 23.07
CA ASN A 469 21.54 19.55 23.78
C ASN A 469 20.12 19.73 24.34
N PHE A 470 19.19 18.82 24.04
CA PHE A 470 17.83 18.78 24.60
C PHE A 470 17.63 17.56 25.48
N ASN A 471 16.54 17.55 26.26
CA ASN A 471 16.16 16.36 27.01
C ASN A 471 15.85 15.20 26.06
N LEU A 472 16.63 14.13 26.15
CA LEU A 472 16.34 12.85 25.52
C LEU A 472 15.15 12.23 26.23
N ILE A 473 13.99 12.24 25.57
CA ILE A 473 12.77 11.59 26.00
C ILE A 473 12.82 10.18 25.43
N ILE A 474 12.65 9.19 26.29
CA ILE A 474 12.55 7.79 25.88
C ILE A 474 11.06 7.50 25.71
N ASP A 475 10.65 7.35 24.45
CA ASP A 475 9.25 7.18 24.05
C ASP A 475 8.82 5.72 24.08
N GLY A 476 9.78 4.79 24.03
CA GLY A 476 9.55 3.37 24.18
C GLY A 476 10.85 2.58 24.30
N ILE A 477 10.81 1.48 25.04
CA ILE A 477 11.90 0.49 25.04
C ILE A 477 11.26 -0.86 24.77
N THR A 478 11.65 -1.48 23.66
CA THR A 478 11.24 -2.83 23.31
C THR A 478 12.36 -3.78 23.70
N ILE A 479 12.02 -4.76 24.55
CA ILE A 479 12.90 -5.85 24.94
C ILE A 479 12.13 -7.14 24.66
N PRO A 480 12.69 -8.08 23.89
CA PRO A 480 12.06 -9.37 23.62
C PRO A 480 11.79 -10.14 24.92
N ALA A 481 10.56 -10.61 25.09
CA ALA A 481 10.24 -11.57 26.13
C ALA A 481 11.15 -12.81 26.00
N PRO A 482 11.55 -13.46 27.11
CA PRO A 482 11.11 -13.24 28.49
C PRO A 482 11.96 -12.20 29.28
N PHE A 483 12.80 -11.43 28.59
CA PHE A 483 13.51 -10.32 29.23
C PHE A 483 12.57 -9.13 29.43
N THR A 484 12.82 -8.37 30.49
CA THR A 484 12.02 -7.19 30.82
C THR A 484 12.92 -6.07 31.32
N ALA A 485 12.51 -4.83 31.11
CA ALA A 485 13.14 -3.71 31.77
C ALA A 485 12.71 -3.67 33.24
N THR A 486 13.67 -3.78 34.14
CA THR A 486 13.47 -3.65 35.59
C THR A 486 13.71 -2.21 36.07
N ALA A 487 14.37 -1.39 35.26
CA ALA A 487 14.41 0.07 35.39
C ALA A 487 14.66 0.71 34.02
N THR A 488 13.91 1.77 33.70
CA THR A 488 14.06 2.55 32.46
C THR A 488 14.18 4.04 32.78
N PRO A 489 15.04 4.78 32.07
CA PRO A 489 14.97 6.24 32.09
C PRO A 489 13.82 6.70 31.18
N THR A 490 13.05 7.69 31.61
CA THR A 490 11.98 8.31 30.78
C THR A 490 12.44 9.63 30.16
N THR A 491 13.31 10.36 30.85
CA THR A 491 13.89 11.60 30.36
C THR A 491 15.30 11.74 30.89
N ILE A 492 16.25 12.00 29.99
CA ILE A 492 17.66 12.19 30.31
C ILE A 492 18.05 13.60 29.88
N ALA A 493 18.42 14.44 30.85
CA ALA A 493 18.85 15.80 30.57
C ALA A 493 20.08 15.84 29.65
N ALA A 494 20.25 16.95 28.91
CA ALA A 494 21.43 17.17 28.06
C ALA A 494 22.74 16.95 28.84
N GLY A 495 23.64 16.12 28.29
CA GLY A 495 24.91 15.74 28.91
C GLY A 495 24.81 14.79 30.11
N ALA A 496 23.61 14.32 30.45
CA ALA A 496 23.38 13.35 31.53
C ALA A 496 23.24 11.92 31.00
N THR A 497 23.18 10.96 31.92
CA THR A 497 23.02 9.54 31.62
C THR A 497 21.84 8.96 32.39
N GLY A 498 21.11 8.03 31.78
CA GLY A 498 20.12 7.16 32.41
C GLY A 498 20.55 5.69 32.31
N ASN A 499 19.98 4.83 33.15
CA ASN A 499 20.28 3.39 33.11
C ASN A 499 19.06 2.61 32.64
N LEU A 500 19.24 1.80 31.61
CA LEU A 500 18.35 0.71 31.27
C LEU A 500 18.85 -0.57 31.96
N VAL A 501 18.08 -1.09 32.90
CA VAL A 501 18.40 -2.34 33.59
C VAL A 501 17.48 -3.43 33.08
N ILE A 502 18.07 -4.42 32.40
CA ILE A 502 17.36 -5.57 31.88
C ILE A 502 17.47 -6.71 32.87
N GLY A 503 16.36 -7.37 33.15
CA GLY A 503 16.28 -8.60 33.93
C GLY A 503 15.39 -9.62 33.22
N SER A 504 15.13 -10.73 33.89
CA SER A 504 14.18 -11.74 33.41
C SER A 504 13.44 -12.37 34.59
N THR A 505 12.33 -13.03 34.29
CA THR A 505 11.80 -14.09 35.16
C THR A 505 12.61 -15.38 34.97
N ALA A 506 12.27 -16.44 35.71
CA ALA A 506 12.95 -17.71 35.58
C ALA A 506 12.63 -18.35 34.22
N PHE A 507 13.66 -18.70 33.45
CA PHE A 507 13.51 -19.39 32.17
C PHE A 507 13.13 -20.83 32.44
N GLN A 508 12.02 -21.28 31.88
CA GLN A 508 11.59 -22.67 32.03
C GLN A 508 12.18 -23.55 30.94
N ASP A 509 12.32 -22.98 29.75
CA ASP A 509 12.67 -23.69 28.52
C ASP A 509 14.16 -23.50 28.19
N ALA A 510 14.82 -24.56 27.73
CA ALA A 510 16.20 -24.49 27.28
C ALA A 510 16.32 -24.02 25.83
N GLY A 511 17.45 -23.41 25.47
CA GLY A 511 17.71 -22.94 24.11
C GLY A 511 18.61 -21.73 24.02
N ILE A 512 18.87 -21.29 22.79
CA ILE A 512 19.57 -20.03 22.51
C ILE A 512 18.51 -18.97 22.19
N ILE A 513 18.47 -17.93 23.00
CA ILE A 513 17.59 -16.79 22.82
C ILE A 513 18.41 -15.68 22.17
N ASN A 514 18.05 -15.35 20.93
CA ASN A 514 18.57 -14.18 20.24
C ASN A 514 17.46 -13.14 20.18
N GLY A 515 17.83 -11.88 20.33
CA GLY A 515 16.87 -10.80 20.24
C GLY A 515 17.54 -9.47 19.96
N GLU A 516 16.73 -8.47 19.70
CA GLU A 516 17.17 -7.09 19.50
C GLU A 516 16.53 -6.22 20.58
N ILE A 517 17.35 -5.39 21.22
CA ILE A 517 16.86 -4.35 22.12
C ILE A 517 16.73 -3.07 21.29
N SER A 518 15.56 -2.46 21.37
CA SER A 518 15.20 -1.28 20.57
C SER A 518 14.75 -0.16 21.50
N ILE A 519 15.38 1.01 21.39
CA ILE A 519 15.11 2.17 22.25
C ILE A 519 14.60 3.30 21.37
N ALA A 520 13.28 3.52 21.39
CA ALA A 520 12.65 4.66 20.75
C ALA A 520 12.83 5.91 21.62
N SER A 521 13.18 7.01 20.98
CA SER A 521 13.41 8.28 21.67
C SER A 521 13.04 9.46 20.80
N ASN A 522 13.11 10.67 21.35
CA ASN A 522 12.99 11.89 20.56
C ASN A 522 14.33 12.30 19.90
N ASP A 523 15.21 11.33 19.60
CA ASP A 523 16.39 11.58 18.78
C ASP A 523 15.98 11.96 17.36
N GLY A 524 16.55 13.06 16.89
CA GLY A 524 16.25 13.68 15.60
C GLY A 524 17.13 13.16 14.46
N ASP A 525 18.03 12.22 14.72
CA ASP A 525 18.63 11.38 13.69
C ASP A 525 17.78 10.11 13.46
N ASN A 526 17.09 10.06 12.32
CA ASN A 526 16.23 8.93 11.93
C ASN A 526 17.03 7.61 11.75
N LEU A 527 18.36 7.67 11.79
CA LEU A 527 19.20 6.48 11.76
C LEU A 527 19.29 5.79 13.11
N GLU A 528 19.20 6.53 14.22
CA GLU A 528 19.40 6.04 15.60
C GLU A 528 18.09 5.94 16.40
N ASN A 529 16.93 6.09 15.72
CA ASN A 529 15.61 6.04 16.33
C ASN A 529 14.66 5.09 15.58
N PRO A 530 14.38 3.90 16.14
CA PRO A 530 14.86 3.44 17.43
C PRO A 530 16.33 3.00 17.41
N TYR A 531 17.02 3.13 18.54
CA TYR A 531 18.40 2.67 18.72
C TYR A 531 18.40 1.15 18.98
N ASN A 532 18.95 0.39 18.05
CA ASN A 532 18.85 -1.06 17.98
C ASN A 532 20.19 -1.74 18.21
N PHE A 533 20.21 -2.81 19.01
CA PHE A 533 21.37 -3.69 19.12
C PHE A 533 20.99 -5.11 19.49
N ALA A 534 21.67 -6.08 18.87
CA ALA A 534 21.42 -7.49 19.11
C ALA A 534 22.01 -7.99 20.44
N PHE A 535 21.35 -8.97 21.04
CA PHE A 535 21.87 -9.75 22.16
C PHE A 535 21.66 -11.25 21.92
N SER A 536 22.46 -12.06 22.62
CA SER A 536 22.29 -13.51 22.69
C SER A 536 22.34 -13.96 24.14
N PHE A 537 21.54 -14.96 24.50
CA PHE A 537 21.55 -15.58 25.81
C PHE A 537 21.34 -17.08 25.66
N THR A 538 22.00 -17.89 26.48
CA THR A 538 21.85 -19.35 26.43
C THR A 538 21.22 -19.88 27.70
N VAL A 539 20.13 -20.62 27.56
CA VAL A 539 19.61 -21.50 28.62
C VAL A 539 20.09 -22.91 28.28
N ASP A 540 21.15 -23.33 28.97
CA ASP A 540 21.84 -24.59 28.76
C ASP A 540 21.07 -25.76 29.39
N GLY A 541 20.51 -26.62 28.55
CA GLY A 541 19.65 -27.73 28.94
C GLY A 541 19.00 -28.41 27.72
N PRO A 542 18.37 -29.58 27.92
CA PRO A 542 17.49 -30.18 26.92
C PRO A 542 16.14 -29.45 26.88
N GLU A 543 15.53 -29.36 25.69
CA GLU A 543 14.16 -28.82 25.50
C GLU A 543 13.41 -29.78 24.57
N VAL A 544 12.32 -30.39 25.04
CA VAL A 544 11.54 -31.33 24.23
C VAL A 544 10.44 -30.61 23.48
N ASN A 545 10.29 -30.94 22.20
CA ASN A 545 9.11 -30.58 21.44
C ASN A 545 8.54 -31.80 20.72
N LEU A 546 7.23 -31.83 20.48
CA LEU A 546 6.58 -32.93 19.77
C LEU A 546 5.66 -32.39 18.69
N VAL A 547 5.90 -32.80 17.45
CA VAL A 547 4.99 -32.49 16.33
C VAL A 547 4.25 -33.74 15.87
N ASP A 548 3.00 -33.55 15.46
CA ASP A 548 2.10 -34.60 14.98
C ASP A 548 2.42 -35.04 13.54
N PRO A 549 1.73 -36.06 12.99
CA PRO A 549 1.90 -36.49 11.60
C PRO A 549 1.62 -35.41 10.54
N ASN A 550 0.90 -34.35 10.91
CA ASN A 550 0.57 -33.21 10.05
C ASN A 550 1.55 -32.04 10.26
N ASN A 551 2.62 -32.26 11.03
CA ASN A 551 3.65 -31.27 11.37
C ASN A 551 3.14 -30.10 12.22
N ASN A 552 2.02 -30.29 12.94
CA ASN A 552 1.52 -29.35 13.93
C ASN A 552 2.15 -29.60 15.29
N ASN A 553 2.34 -28.54 16.09
CA ASN A 553 2.87 -28.69 17.43
C ASN A 553 1.85 -29.33 18.38
N VAL A 554 2.28 -30.26 19.24
CA VAL A 554 1.44 -30.94 20.23
C VAL A 554 1.91 -30.54 21.63
N PRO A 555 1.30 -29.54 22.27
CA PRO A 555 1.78 -29.02 23.55
C PRO A 555 1.79 -30.07 24.67
N ALA A 556 2.82 -30.06 25.53
CA ALA A 556 2.84 -30.94 26.69
C ALA A 556 1.68 -30.64 27.65
N GLY A 557 1.14 -31.69 28.27
CA GLY A 557 0.07 -31.64 29.26
C GLY A 557 -1.33 -31.38 28.70
N THR A 558 -1.45 -30.55 27.66
CA THR A 558 -2.73 -30.02 27.15
C THR A 558 -3.02 -30.37 25.69
N GLY A 559 -1.99 -30.76 24.92
CA GLY A 559 -2.14 -31.19 23.54
C GLY A 559 -3.07 -32.39 23.41
N THR A 560 -3.86 -32.40 22.34
CA THR A 560 -4.72 -33.53 21.96
C THR A 560 -4.51 -33.82 20.49
N PHE A 561 -4.22 -35.08 20.16
CA PHE A 561 -4.22 -35.56 18.79
C PHE A 561 -5.47 -36.42 18.58
N ASP A 562 -6.38 -35.94 17.73
CA ASP A 562 -7.54 -36.70 17.28
C ASP A 562 -7.22 -37.35 15.93
N PHE A 563 -7.18 -38.67 15.88
CA PHE A 563 -6.94 -39.41 14.63
C PHE A 563 -8.23 -39.75 13.87
N GLY A 564 -9.40 -39.32 14.36
CA GLY A 564 -10.70 -39.59 13.77
C GLY A 564 -11.04 -41.08 13.81
N THR A 565 -11.65 -41.60 12.74
CA THR A 565 -11.96 -43.03 12.63
C THR A 565 -10.97 -43.76 11.73
N VAL A 566 -10.29 -44.76 12.27
CA VAL A 566 -9.27 -45.55 11.54
C VAL A 566 -9.51 -47.06 11.67
N THR A 567 -8.78 -47.84 10.87
CA THR A 567 -8.82 -49.30 10.93
C THR A 567 -7.74 -49.86 11.87
N PRO A 568 -7.92 -51.07 12.44
CA PRO A 568 -6.88 -51.74 13.22
C PRO A 568 -5.58 -51.87 12.41
N GLY A 569 -4.44 -51.57 13.01
CA GLY A 569 -3.13 -51.59 12.35
C GLY A 569 -2.70 -50.28 11.67
N THR A 570 -3.49 -49.20 11.74
CA THR A 570 -3.08 -47.87 11.23
C THR A 570 -1.87 -47.33 12.01
N THR A 571 -0.88 -46.75 11.32
CA THR A 571 0.34 -46.19 11.92
C THR A 571 0.37 -44.67 11.84
N PHE A 572 0.80 -44.02 12.93
CA PHE A 572 1.04 -42.59 13.07
C PHE A 572 2.52 -42.34 13.38
N THR A 573 3.10 -41.28 12.82
CA THR A 573 4.47 -40.86 13.15
C THR A 573 4.42 -39.47 13.79
N PHE A 574 4.74 -39.41 15.07
CA PHE A 574 5.06 -38.15 15.75
C PHE A 574 6.56 -37.91 15.63
N ASN A 575 7.01 -36.66 15.62
CA ASN A 575 8.44 -36.36 15.67
C ASN A 575 8.77 -35.67 16.99
N ILE A 576 9.65 -36.31 17.77
CA ILE A 576 10.22 -35.74 18.99
C ILE A 576 11.45 -34.95 18.57
N GLN A 577 11.46 -33.67 18.93
CA GLN A 577 12.53 -32.73 18.63
C GLN A 577 13.22 -32.33 19.92
N ASN A 578 14.53 -32.12 19.84
CA ASN A 578 15.28 -31.48 20.90
C ASN A 578 15.66 -30.06 20.46
N LEU A 579 14.94 -29.06 20.95
CA LEU A 579 15.19 -27.66 20.65
C LEU A 579 16.27 -27.06 21.56
N GLY A 580 16.71 -27.82 22.56
CA GLY A 580 17.68 -27.42 23.56
C GLY A 580 19.12 -27.57 23.08
N THR A 581 20.02 -27.32 24.02
CA THR A 581 21.47 -27.28 23.82
C THR A 581 22.19 -28.51 24.39
N GLN A 582 21.51 -29.33 25.18
CA GLN A 582 22.01 -30.63 25.68
C GLN A 582 21.18 -31.81 25.18
N ASN A 583 21.72 -33.03 25.29
CA ASN A 583 21.01 -34.25 24.89
C ASN A 583 19.69 -34.40 25.67
N LEU A 584 18.62 -34.61 24.93
CA LEU A 584 17.30 -34.94 25.47
C LEU A 584 17.21 -36.46 25.67
N ASP A 585 17.28 -36.91 26.91
CA ASP A 585 17.19 -38.32 27.28
C ASP A 585 15.74 -38.72 27.50
N LEU A 586 15.31 -39.80 26.86
CA LEU A 586 13.91 -40.25 26.80
C LEU A 586 13.76 -41.61 27.48
N SER A 587 12.69 -41.80 28.26
CA SER A 587 12.42 -43.06 28.94
C SER A 587 10.94 -43.27 29.25
N ASN A 588 10.58 -44.48 29.70
CA ASN A 588 9.25 -44.78 30.25
C ASN A 588 8.06 -44.38 29.36
N LEU A 589 8.11 -44.68 28.05
CA LEU A 589 6.94 -44.53 27.19
C LEU A 589 5.78 -45.41 27.69
N ILE A 590 4.66 -44.77 27.98
CA ILE A 590 3.40 -45.40 28.34
C ILE A 590 2.38 -45.03 27.28
N LEU A 591 1.81 -46.06 26.66
CA LEU A 591 0.74 -45.95 25.68
C LEU A 591 -0.60 -46.32 26.33
N PRO A 592 -1.70 -45.70 25.91
CA PRO A 592 -3.03 -46.15 26.31
C PRO A 592 -3.37 -47.49 25.65
N ASN A 593 -4.38 -48.17 26.20
CA ASN A 593 -4.86 -49.42 25.64
C ASN A 593 -5.36 -49.20 24.19
N GLY A 594 -4.96 -50.08 23.27
CA GLY A 594 -5.29 -49.98 21.84
C GLY A 594 -4.20 -49.36 20.97
N LEU A 595 -3.07 -48.91 21.54
CA LEU A 595 -1.88 -48.49 20.80
C LEU A 595 -0.69 -49.40 21.12
N VAL A 596 0.12 -49.67 20.10
CA VAL A 596 1.40 -50.36 20.20
C VAL A 596 2.50 -49.51 19.57
N LEU A 597 3.71 -49.59 20.13
CA LEU A 597 4.88 -48.93 19.56
C LEU A 597 5.37 -49.72 18.34
N VAL A 598 5.73 -49.01 17.26
CA VAL A 598 6.40 -49.59 16.09
C VAL A 598 7.88 -49.25 16.18
N GLY A 599 8.71 -50.29 16.28
CA GLY A 599 10.16 -50.13 16.47
C GLY A 599 10.54 -49.88 17.93
N ASP A 600 11.70 -49.25 18.13
CA ASP A 600 12.24 -48.95 19.45
C ASP A 600 11.93 -47.50 19.84
N PHE A 601 11.66 -47.26 21.13
CA PHE A 601 11.54 -45.91 21.65
C PHE A 601 12.94 -45.30 21.75
N PRO A 602 13.20 -44.14 21.14
CA PRO A 602 14.52 -43.53 21.17
C PRO A 602 14.97 -43.28 22.62
N ALA A 603 16.26 -43.52 22.90
CA ALA A 603 16.83 -43.31 24.23
C ALA A 603 17.35 -41.88 24.43
N THR A 604 17.82 -41.23 23.36
CA THR A 604 18.36 -39.88 23.41
C THR A 604 18.19 -39.17 22.08
N VAL A 605 18.04 -37.85 22.11
CA VAL A 605 17.97 -36.97 20.94
C VAL A 605 19.04 -35.89 21.13
N ALA A 606 20.00 -35.83 20.20
CA ALA A 606 21.05 -34.81 20.25
C ALA A 606 20.46 -33.39 20.09
N PRO A 607 21.15 -32.34 20.56
CA PRO A 607 20.74 -30.94 20.36
C PRO A 607 20.41 -30.64 18.89
N GLY A 608 19.28 -29.99 18.63
CA GLY A 608 18.75 -29.71 17.29
C GLY A 608 18.30 -30.94 16.49
N GLY A 609 18.33 -32.12 17.10
CA GLY A 609 17.95 -33.39 16.48
C GLY A 609 16.45 -33.65 16.51
N THR A 610 16.01 -34.48 15.56
CA THR A 610 14.62 -34.95 15.45
C THR A 610 14.61 -36.46 15.33
N VAL A 611 13.77 -37.14 16.10
CA VAL A 611 13.57 -38.60 16.02
C VAL A 611 12.08 -38.95 15.92
N PRO A 612 11.70 -39.96 15.13
CA PRO A 612 10.31 -40.37 15.02
C PRO A 612 9.87 -41.23 16.21
N LEU A 613 8.65 -40.99 16.69
CA LEU A 613 7.85 -41.86 17.56
C LEU A 613 6.72 -42.47 16.71
N GLN A 614 6.92 -43.69 16.24
CA GLN A 614 5.93 -44.40 15.42
C GLN A 614 5.00 -45.24 16.29
N LEU A 615 3.71 -44.92 16.26
CA LEU A 615 2.67 -45.62 17.01
C LEU A 615 1.72 -46.29 16.03
N GLN A 616 1.24 -47.48 16.37
CA GLN A 616 0.26 -48.21 15.56
C GLN A 616 -0.94 -48.58 16.42
N ILE A 617 -2.14 -48.49 15.85
CA ILE A 617 -3.34 -49.05 16.47
C ILE A 617 -3.17 -50.57 16.57
N ASP A 618 -3.33 -51.14 17.76
CA ASP A 618 -3.25 -52.60 17.96
C ASP A 618 -4.16 -53.30 16.92
N PRO A 619 -3.61 -54.21 16.09
CA PRO A 619 -4.40 -54.92 15.08
C PRO A 619 -5.64 -55.64 15.59
N ASN A 620 -5.76 -55.86 16.91
CA ASN A 620 -6.89 -56.52 17.55
C ASN A 620 -7.82 -55.55 18.29
N PHE A 621 -7.52 -54.25 18.32
CA PHE A 621 -8.33 -53.27 19.02
C PHE A 621 -9.46 -52.73 18.13
N THR A 622 -10.65 -52.57 18.72
CA THR A 622 -11.82 -51.96 18.09
C THR A 622 -12.64 -51.22 19.15
N GLY A 623 -13.32 -50.14 18.77
CA GLY A 623 -14.08 -49.25 19.64
C GLY A 623 -13.42 -47.88 19.76
N ALA A 624 -13.98 -47.02 20.62
CA ALA A 624 -13.39 -45.71 20.91
C ALA A 624 -12.06 -45.88 21.65
N LEU A 625 -11.01 -45.24 21.16
CA LEU A 625 -9.73 -45.09 21.83
C LEU A 625 -9.71 -43.70 22.45
N ASN A 626 -9.65 -43.63 23.77
CA ASN A 626 -9.44 -42.39 24.49
C ASN A 626 -8.36 -42.66 25.54
N GLY A 627 -7.27 -41.93 25.47
CA GLY A 627 -6.17 -42.16 26.39
C GLY A 627 -5.10 -41.10 26.33
N THR A 628 -4.05 -41.31 27.12
CA THR A 628 -2.93 -40.39 27.24
C THR A 628 -1.67 -41.13 26.85
N ILE A 629 -0.94 -40.59 25.88
CA ILE A 629 0.43 -40.98 25.60
C ILE A 629 1.32 -40.16 26.52
N ARG A 630 2.28 -40.81 27.17
CA ARG A 630 3.26 -40.10 28.01
C ARG A 630 4.61 -40.78 28.01
N PHE A 631 5.67 -39.99 28.13
CA PHE A 631 7.02 -40.47 28.33
C PHE A 631 7.76 -39.51 29.26
N ASN A 632 8.75 -40.05 29.98
CA ASN A 632 9.63 -39.24 30.78
C ASN A 632 10.78 -38.73 29.92
N ASN A 633 11.26 -37.54 30.23
CA ASN A 633 12.46 -36.98 29.65
C ASN A 633 13.24 -36.18 30.71
N ASN A 634 14.43 -35.69 30.33
CA ASN A 634 15.28 -34.88 31.20
C ASN A 634 15.12 -33.36 30.98
N ASP A 635 14.11 -32.93 30.25
CA ASP A 635 13.66 -31.52 30.23
C ASP A 635 13.16 -31.11 31.61
N PHE A 636 13.50 -29.91 32.03
CA PHE A 636 13.26 -29.40 33.37
C PHE A 636 11.78 -29.13 33.65
N ASN A 637 11.11 -28.41 32.75
CA ASN A 637 9.72 -27.98 32.89
C ASN A 637 8.74 -29.01 32.30
N GLU A 638 9.20 -29.83 31.34
CA GLU A 638 8.42 -30.85 30.63
C GLU A 638 8.90 -32.29 30.88
N SER A 639 9.57 -32.53 32.01
CA SER A 639 10.12 -33.85 32.42
C SER A 639 9.18 -35.04 32.29
N LEU A 640 7.87 -34.81 32.33
CA LEU A 640 6.84 -35.73 31.88
C LEU A 640 6.10 -35.12 30.69
N TYR A 641 6.46 -35.54 29.48
CA TYR A 641 5.70 -35.15 28.29
C TYR A 641 4.46 -36.04 28.21
N GLN A 642 3.28 -35.44 28.23
CA GLN A 642 2.01 -36.17 28.11
C GLN A 642 1.06 -35.42 27.19
N PHE A 643 0.31 -36.14 26.37
CA PHE A 643 -0.74 -35.55 25.53
C PHE A 643 -1.89 -36.55 25.36
N ALA A 644 -3.08 -36.04 25.11
CA ALA A 644 -4.25 -36.88 24.87
C ALA A 644 -4.25 -37.39 23.43
N ILE A 645 -4.72 -38.62 23.26
CA ILE A 645 -5.02 -39.20 21.95
C ILE A 645 -6.45 -39.72 21.97
N THR A 646 -7.21 -39.36 20.95
CA THR A 646 -8.60 -39.78 20.79
C THR A 646 -8.91 -40.20 19.36
N GLY A 647 -9.94 -41.01 19.20
CA GLY A 647 -10.46 -41.46 17.92
C GLY A 647 -11.24 -42.77 18.05
N THR A 648 -11.80 -43.25 16.95
CA THR A 648 -12.55 -44.52 16.91
C THR A 648 -11.83 -45.53 16.02
N VAL A 649 -11.66 -46.75 16.53
CA VAL A 649 -11.07 -47.85 15.76
C VAL A 649 -12.18 -48.81 15.35
N SER A 650 -12.45 -48.93 14.06
CA SER A 650 -13.52 -49.81 13.60
C SER A 650 -12.99 -50.91 12.69
N ALA A 651 -13.32 -52.17 13.00
CA ALA A 651 -13.02 -53.33 12.13
C ALA A 651 -13.67 -53.23 10.74
N THR A 652 -14.68 -52.36 10.64
CA THR A 652 -15.25 -51.86 9.40
C THR A 652 -15.47 -50.38 9.62
N VAL A 653 -14.63 -49.52 9.03
CA VAL A 653 -15.20 -48.26 8.55
C VAL A 653 -16.31 -48.72 7.61
N THR A 654 -17.58 -48.67 8.03
CA THR A 654 -18.61 -48.43 7.04
C THR A 654 -18.25 -47.06 6.54
N PRO A 655 -17.70 -46.94 5.32
CA PRO A 655 -17.51 -45.63 4.75
C PRO A 655 -18.87 -44.93 4.79
N PRO A 656 -18.94 -43.58 4.74
CA PRO A 656 -20.18 -42.96 4.23
C PRO A 656 -20.56 -43.76 2.99
N VAL A 657 -21.79 -44.28 2.92
CA VAL A 657 -22.20 -45.25 1.88
C VAL A 657 -21.75 -44.69 0.52
N VAL A 658 -20.61 -45.17 0.02
CA VAL A 658 -20.00 -44.58 -1.17
C VAL A 658 -20.95 -44.93 -2.29
N PRO A 659 -21.56 -43.94 -2.96
CA PRO A 659 -22.41 -44.22 -4.09
C PRO A 659 -21.67 -45.14 -5.08
N PRO A 660 -22.30 -46.20 -5.60
CA PRO A 660 -21.64 -47.08 -6.56
C PRO A 660 -21.09 -46.27 -7.74
N GLY A 661 -19.77 -46.32 -7.96
CA GLY A 661 -19.10 -45.60 -9.05
C GLY A 661 -18.40 -44.29 -8.66
N THR A 662 -18.32 -43.92 -7.37
CA THR A 662 -17.49 -42.78 -6.94
C THR A 662 -16.00 -43.00 -7.27
N PRO A 663 -15.32 -42.01 -7.87
CA PRO A 663 -13.87 -42.07 -8.13
C PRO A 663 -13.01 -42.18 -6.87
N GLU A 664 -11.77 -42.64 -7.01
CA GLU A 664 -10.82 -42.70 -5.89
C GLU A 664 -10.25 -41.33 -5.54
N GLN A 665 -9.98 -40.48 -6.54
CA GLN A 665 -9.44 -39.12 -6.40
C GLN A 665 -10.42 -38.08 -6.93
N LEU A 666 -10.17 -36.79 -6.66
CA LEU A 666 -10.88 -35.69 -7.30
C LEU A 666 -10.87 -35.89 -8.83
N THR A 667 -12.03 -35.82 -9.46
CA THR A 667 -12.17 -36.12 -10.89
C THR A 667 -13.08 -35.11 -11.58
N ASN A 668 -12.63 -34.50 -12.67
CA ASN A 668 -13.51 -33.73 -13.57
C ASN A 668 -14.30 -34.71 -14.46
N ILE A 669 -15.63 -34.72 -14.32
CA ILE A 669 -16.52 -35.62 -15.09
C ILE A 669 -17.06 -34.99 -16.39
N GLY A 670 -16.52 -33.83 -16.78
CA GLY A 670 -16.93 -33.06 -17.96
C GLY A 670 -17.70 -31.79 -17.59
N ASP A 671 -17.62 -30.79 -18.47
CA ASP A 671 -18.23 -29.45 -18.30
C ASP A 671 -17.85 -28.80 -16.96
N ASN A 672 -16.59 -29.00 -16.54
CA ASN A 672 -16.00 -28.48 -15.29
C ASN A 672 -16.78 -28.82 -14.01
N ILE A 673 -17.43 -29.98 -13.99
CA ILE A 673 -18.07 -30.53 -12.80
C ILE A 673 -17.09 -31.52 -12.17
N PHE A 674 -16.70 -31.28 -10.93
CA PHE A 674 -15.74 -32.11 -10.20
C PHE A 674 -16.45 -33.03 -9.24
N VAL A 675 -16.04 -34.30 -9.15
CA VAL A 675 -16.54 -35.26 -8.17
C VAL A 675 -15.49 -35.45 -7.08
N ILE A 676 -15.88 -35.26 -5.83
CA ILE A 676 -15.05 -35.58 -4.67
C ILE A 676 -14.82 -37.09 -4.61
N GLY A 677 -13.56 -37.50 -4.65
CA GLY A 677 -13.17 -38.91 -4.60
C GLY A 677 -13.35 -39.50 -3.20
N SER A 678 -13.31 -40.84 -3.10
CA SER A 678 -13.37 -41.53 -1.81
C SER A 678 -12.07 -41.49 -1.01
N ASN A 679 -10.93 -41.31 -1.70
CA ASN A 679 -9.53 -41.18 -1.24
C ASN A 679 -9.25 -41.53 0.24
N GLY A 680 -9.55 -42.77 0.67
CA GLY A 680 -9.31 -43.22 2.04
C GLY A 680 -10.02 -42.43 3.15
N GLY A 681 -11.00 -41.57 2.84
CA GLY A 681 -11.71 -40.69 3.78
C GLY A 681 -11.33 -39.21 3.69
N ALA A 682 -10.41 -38.81 2.80
CA ALA A 682 -10.05 -37.41 2.57
C ALA A 682 -11.25 -36.61 2.05
N THR A 683 -11.55 -35.47 2.68
CA THR A 683 -12.67 -34.60 2.29
C THR A 683 -12.26 -33.13 2.14
N HIS A 684 -10.96 -32.82 2.17
CA HIS A 684 -10.49 -31.43 2.07
C HIS A 684 -10.07 -31.10 0.63
N LEU A 685 -10.32 -29.85 0.22
CA LEU A 685 -9.77 -29.30 -1.01
C LEU A 685 -8.75 -28.22 -0.67
N GLN A 686 -7.53 -28.38 -1.16
CA GLN A 686 -6.51 -27.34 -1.08
C GLN A 686 -6.44 -26.58 -2.41
N PHE A 687 -6.41 -25.27 -2.30
CA PHE A 687 -6.31 -24.31 -3.37
C PHE A 687 -5.01 -23.54 -3.25
N GLN A 688 -4.35 -23.31 -4.37
CA GLN A 688 -3.15 -22.48 -4.43
C GLN A 688 -3.25 -21.55 -5.64
N LEU A 689 -3.20 -20.24 -5.42
CA LEU A 689 -3.07 -19.28 -6.51
C LEU A 689 -1.66 -19.40 -7.10
N THR A 690 -1.58 -19.61 -8.42
CA THR A 690 -0.32 -19.90 -9.13
C THR A 690 0.06 -18.84 -10.14
N ALA A 691 -0.91 -18.13 -10.70
CA ALA A 691 -0.70 -16.94 -11.53
C ALA A 691 -1.97 -16.06 -11.51
N LYS A 692 -1.81 -14.80 -11.85
CA LYS A 692 -2.89 -13.84 -12.08
C LYS A 692 -2.40 -12.76 -13.06
N ASP A 693 -3.33 -12.23 -13.84
CA ASP A 693 -3.23 -11.04 -14.69
C ASP A 693 -4.59 -10.30 -14.60
N ALA A 694 -5.10 -10.20 -13.37
CA ALA A 694 -6.46 -9.77 -13.11
C ALA A 694 -6.60 -8.25 -13.28
N ARG A 695 -7.47 -7.81 -14.20
CA ARG A 695 -7.90 -6.40 -14.31
C ARG A 695 -8.93 -6.02 -13.24
N PHE A 696 -9.72 -6.98 -12.80
CA PHE A 696 -10.72 -6.83 -11.75
C PHE A 696 -10.35 -7.61 -10.49
N ILE A 697 -11.02 -7.32 -9.39
CA ILE A 697 -10.92 -8.17 -8.20
C ILE A 697 -11.94 -9.28 -8.32
N ASN A 698 -11.45 -10.50 -8.20
CA ASN A 698 -12.24 -11.67 -8.51
C ASN A 698 -12.42 -12.52 -7.26
N GLU A 699 -13.66 -12.71 -6.82
CA GLU A 699 -13.95 -13.65 -5.74
C GLU A 699 -14.25 -15.02 -6.32
N ILE A 700 -13.46 -16.02 -5.94
CA ILE A 700 -13.64 -17.40 -6.38
C ILE A 700 -14.35 -18.15 -5.28
N GLY A 701 -15.40 -18.88 -5.63
CA GLY A 701 -16.14 -19.75 -4.71
C GLY A 701 -16.53 -21.07 -5.36
N PHE A 702 -17.19 -21.91 -4.59
CA PHE A 702 -17.78 -23.15 -5.09
C PHE A 702 -19.15 -23.41 -4.49
N LEU A 703 -19.97 -24.14 -5.24
CA LEU A 703 -21.21 -24.72 -4.77
C LEU A 703 -21.17 -26.24 -4.90
N ARG A 704 -22.05 -26.89 -4.15
CA ARG A 704 -22.21 -28.35 -4.17
C ARG A 704 -23.52 -28.72 -4.81
N VAL A 705 -23.49 -29.77 -5.60
CA VAL A 705 -24.69 -30.34 -6.21
C VAL A 705 -24.70 -31.86 -6.08
N ASN A 706 -25.89 -32.44 -6.09
CA ASN A 706 -26.06 -33.89 -6.15
C ASN A 706 -25.91 -34.43 -7.59
N ALA A 707 -26.10 -35.73 -7.77
CA ALA A 707 -26.01 -36.38 -9.09
C ALA A 707 -27.03 -35.88 -10.13
N ASN A 708 -28.10 -35.21 -9.69
CA ASN A 708 -29.13 -34.58 -10.53
C ASN A 708 -28.86 -33.09 -10.77
N ASN A 709 -27.70 -32.57 -10.36
CA ASN A 709 -27.33 -31.16 -10.42
C ASN A 709 -28.27 -30.24 -9.62
N GLU A 710 -28.86 -30.75 -8.52
CA GLU A 710 -29.58 -29.94 -7.54
C GLU A 710 -28.62 -29.43 -6.48
N ILE A 711 -28.72 -28.15 -6.11
CA ILE A 711 -27.87 -27.50 -5.09
C ILE A 711 -28.08 -28.18 -3.74
N LEU A 712 -26.97 -28.45 -3.04
CA LEU A 712 -26.96 -28.94 -1.67
C LEU A 712 -26.81 -27.78 -0.69
N ASP A 713 -27.60 -27.80 0.39
CA ASP A 713 -27.45 -26.88 1.51
C ASP A 713 -26.13 -27.16 2.29
N PRO A 714 -25.71 -26.28 3.23
CA PRO A 714 -24.52 -26.52 4.06
C PRO A 714 -24.56 -27.88 4.80
N GLN A 715 -25.73 -28.39 5.14
CA GLN A 715 -25.92 -29.68 5.79
C GLN A 715 -25.87 -30.89 4.82
N GLY A 716 -25.73 -30.67 3.52
CA GLY A 716 -25.65 -31.70 2.48
C GLY A 716 -27.02 -32.18 1.98
N ASN A 717 -28.12 -31.52 2.31
CA ASN A 717 -29.45 -31.85 1.82
C ASN A 717 -29.75 -31.13 0.50
N SER A 718 -30.46 -31.78 -0.42
CA SER A 718 -30.90 -31.14 -1.66
C SER A 718 -31.91 -30.02 -1.36
N THR A 719 -31.64 -28.83 -1.89
CA THR A 719 -32.57 -27.68 -1.92
C THR A 719 -33.69 -27.86 -2.95
N SER A 720 -33.63 -28.92 -3.78
CA SER A 720 -34.50 -29.15 -4.95
C SER A 720 -34.41 -28.05 -6.03
N VAL A 721 -33.41 -27.16 -5.97
CA VAL A 721 -33.14 -26.15 -7.00
C VAL A 721 -32.04 -26.67 -7.92
N ASN A 722 -32.36 -26.82 -9.21
CA ASN A 722 -31.39 -27.24 -10.23
C ASN A 722 -31.02 -26.08 -11.15
N VAL A 723 -30.01 -26.33 -12.00
CA VAL A 723 -29.40 -25.36 -12.93
C VAL A 723 -30.37 -24.66 -13.89
N ASN A 724 -31.57 -25.20 -14.11
CA ASN A 724 -32.58 -24.59 -14.98
C ASN A 724 -33.58 -23.69 -14.23
N ALA A 725 -33.49 -23.61 -12.91
CA ALA A 725 -34.40 -22.79 -12.10
C ALA A 725 -34.05 -21.31 -12.24
N ALA A 726 -35.07 -20.44 -12.31
CA ALA A 726 -34.86 -18.99 -12.45
C ALA A 726 -34.13 -18.37 -11.25
N ASN A 727 -34.23 -18.97 -10.07
CA ASN A 727 -33.54 -18.58 -8.84
C ASN A 727 -32.23 -19.35 -8.61
N PHE A 728 -31.71 -20.06 -9.61
CA PHE A 728 -30.51 -20.90 -9.44
C PHE A 728 -29.32 -20.10 -8.91
N THR A 729 -28.95 -18.97 -9.53
CA THR A 729 -27.80 -18.17 -9.10
C THR A 729 -27.93 -17.71 -7.65
N GLN A 730 -29.10 -17.20 -7.26
CA GLN A 730 -29.36 -16.76 -5.89
C GLN A 730 -29.20 -17.92 -4.90
N THR A 731 -29.87 -19.04 -5.15
CA THR A 731 -29.79 -20.21 -4.27
C THR A 731 -28.40 -20.84 -4.27
N ALA A 732 -27.68 -20.79 -5.39
CA ALA A 732 -26.31 -21.27 -5.49
C ALA A 732 -25.40 -20.48 -4.55
N LEU A 733 -25.46 -19.14 -4.62
CA LEU A 733 -24.65 -18.26 -3.79
C LEU A 733 -25.03 -18.36 -2.30
N GLU A 734 -26.32 -18.46 -1.96
CA GLU A 734 -26.79 -18.64 -0.56
C GLU A 734 -26.28 -19.92 0.10
N ASN A 735 -25.93 -20.94 -0.70
CA ASN A 735 -25.45 -22.25 -0.23
C ASN A 735 -24.02 -22.55 -0.71
N SER A 736 -23.29 -21.51 -1.11
CA SER A 736 -21.91 -21.60 -1.58
C SER A 736 -20.90 -21.34 -0.47
N ASN A 737 -19.63 -21.59 -0.79
CA ASN A 737 -18.51 -21.17 0.01
C ASN A 737 -17.50 -20.41 -0.85
N THR A 738 -17.05 -19.26 -0.36
CA THR A 738 -15.92 -18.53 -0.91
C THR A 738 -14.65 -19.33 -0.69
N VAL A 739 -13.81 -19.43 -1.72
CA VAL A 739 -12.43 -19.90 -1.64
C VAL A 739 -11.56 -18.72 -1.18
N PHE A 740 -11.26 -17.76 -2.05
CA PHE A 740 -10.60 -16.50 -1.70
C PHE A 740 -10.85 -15.45 -2.80
N SER A 741 -10.48 -14.20 -2.52
CA SER A 741 -10.43 -13.11 -3.49
C SER A 741 -9.04 -12.97 -4.11
N VAL A 742 -9.00 -12.72 -5.41
CA VAL A 742 -7.79 -12.43 -6.20
C VAL A 742 -7.75 -10.93 -6.47
N LEU A 743 -6.71 -10.26 -5.97
CA LEU A 743 -6.54 -8.80 -6.12
C LEU A 743 -5.94 -8.42 -7.49
N ARG A 744 -6.15 -7.16 -7.92
CA ARG A 744 -5.56 -6.60 -9.16
C ARG A 744 -4.03 -6.57 -9.12
N ASP A 745 -3.37 -6.46 -10.27
CA ASP A 745 -1.90 -6.36 -10.35
C ASP A 745 -1.39 -4.95 -10.04
N VAL A 746 -0.82 -4.77 -8.83
CA VAL A 746 -0.09 -3.53 -8.47
C VAL A 746 1.36 -3.76 -8.03
N GLN A 747 1.71 -4.81 -7.26
CA GLN A 747 3.08 -5.23 -6.90
C GLN A 747 3.05 -6.68 -6.31
N PRO A 748 4.17 -7.43 -6.19
CA PRO A 748 4.12 -8.88 -6.07
C PRO A 748 3.88 -9.35 -4.62
N ASN A 749 2.64 -9.67 -4.27
CA ASN A 749 2.35 -10.45 -3.06
C ASN A 749 2.04 -11.89 -3.44
N SER A 750 3.08 -12.72 -3.48
CA SER A 750 3.00 -14.15 -3.74
C SER A 750 2.52 -14.92 -2.49
N LEU A 751 1.27 -14.78 -2.09
CA LEU A 751 0.70 -15.60 -1.01
C LEU A 751 -0.80 -15.85 -1.23
N SER A 752 -1.16 -17.05 -1.67
CA SER A 752 -2.54 -17.56 -1.54
C SER A 752 -2.53 -19.10 -1.56
N VAL A 753 -2.37 -19.72 -0.39
CA VAL A 753 -2.71 -21.14 -0.20
C VAL A 753 -3.89 -21.17 0.76
N ARG A 754 -4.95 -21.86 0.37
CA ARG A 754 -6.14 -22.01 1.18
C ARG A 754 -6.60 -23.46 1.21
N THR A 755 -6.92 -23.97 2.39
CA THR A 755 -7.43 -25.32 2.58
C THR A 755 -8.87 -25.25 3.08
N VAL A 756 -9.81 -25.75 2.27
CA VAL A 756 -11.22 -25.80 2.64
C VAL A 756 -11.54 -27.17 3.20
N ALA A 757 -12.07 -27.19 4.42
CA ALA A 757 -12.35 -28.42 5.13
C ALA A 757 -13.46 -29.25 4.51
N GLY A 758 -13.41 -30.56 4.72
CA GLY A 758 -14.57 -31.43 4.80
C GLY A 758 -14.64 -32.00 6.22
N VAL A 759 -15.81 -31.97 6.85
CA VAL A 759 -15.92 -32.30 8.28
C VAL A 759 -15.79 -33.79 8.54
N THR A 760 -15.01 -34.13 9.57
CA THR A 760 -15.29 -35.25 10.49
C THR A 760 -15.09 -34.82 11.96
N ASP A 761 -16.23 -34.56 12.63
CA ASP A 761 -16.64 -34.52 14.06
C ASP A 761 -15.88 -33.67 15.13
N GLY A 762 -16.64 -33.04 16.04
CA GLY A 762 -16.10 -32.60 17.34
C GLY A 762 -16.89 -31.56 18.15
N THR A 763 -17.24 -30.39 17.58
CA THR A 763 -17.87 -29.29 18.35
C THR A 763 -18.90 -28.52 17.52
N SER A 764 -19.92 -27.97 18.20
CA SER A 764 -21.23 -27.56 17.66
C SER A 764 -21.21 -26.51 16.54
N GLU A 765 -21.21 -26.97 15.29
CA GLU A 765 -22.21 -26.70 14.25
C GLU A 765 -21.75 -27.46 12.99
N THR A 766 -22.35 -28.62 12.73
CA THR A 766 -21.92 -29.54 11.67
C THR A 766 -22.30 -28.97 10.29
N VAL A 767 -21.32 -28.49 9.54
CA VAL A 767 -21.44 -28.26 8.09
C VAL A 767 -20.47 -29.22 7.41
N ASN A 768 -20.93 -30.44 7.10
CA ASN A 768 -20.14 -31.38 6.30
C ASN A 768 -19.98 -30.80 4.90
N LEU A 769 -18.86 -30.12 4.63
CA LEU A 769 -18.59 -29.44 3.37
C LEU A 769 -18.36 -30.41 2.20
N PHE A 770 -17.79 -31.60 2.39
CA PHE A 770 -17.64 -32.55 1.28
C PHE A 770 -17.86 -33.99 1.74
N ASN A 771 -18.69 -34.72 1.01
CA ASN A 771 -18.82 -36.17 1.10
C ASN A 771 -18.29 -36.82 -0.18
N PRO A 772 -17.72 -38.04 -0.10
CA PRO A 772 -17.39 -38.82 -1.29
C PRO A 772 -18.57 -38.96 -2.25
N GLY A 773 -18.40 -38.52 -3.49
CA GLY A 773 -19.44 -38.51 -4.52
C GLY A 773 -20.20 -37.18 -4.67
N ASP A 774 -20.00 -36.21 -3.78
CA ASP A 774 -20.49 -34.84 -3.98
C ASP A 774 -19.89 -34.26 -5.26
N ARG A 775 -20.69 -33.47 -5.98
CA ARG A 775 -20.24 -32.73 -7.15
C ARG A 775 -20.01 -31.28 -6.78
N VAL A 776 -18.87 -30.74 -7.19
CA VAL A 776 -18.45 -29.36 -6.95
C VAL A 776 -18.43 -28.62 -8.28
N ILE A 777 -18.99 -27.41 -8.27
CA ILE A 777 -18.93 -26.46 -9.36
C ILE A 777 -18.29 -25.20 -8.82
N PHE A 778 -17.23 -24.74 -9.46
CA PHE A 778 -16.59 -23.46 -9.11
C PHE A 778 -17.31 -22.31 -9.80
N TYR A 779 -17.27 -21.13 -9.19
CA TYR A 779 -17.72 -19.88 -9.80
C TYR A 779 -16.73 -18.76 -9.46
N LEU A 780 -16.78 -17.71 -10.28
CA LEU A 780 -16.07 -16.45 -10.07
C LEU A 780 -17.09 -15.32 -10.05
N VAL A 781 -16.96 -14.40 -9.10
CA VAL A 781 -17.69 -13.12 -9.10
C VAL A 781 -16.71 -12.04 -9.55
N SER A 782 -17.00 -11.46 -10.71
CA SER A 782 -16.14 -10.44 -11.33
C SER A 782 -16.34 -9.08 -10.67
N ASN A 783 -15.24 -8.43 -10.31
CA ASN A 783 -15.18 -7.09 -9.70
C ASN A 783 -16.13 -6.89 -8.50
N SER A 784 -16.39 -7.96 -7.74
CA SER A 784 -17.40 -7.98 -6.68
C SER A 784 -17.26 -9.25 -5.82
N THR A 785 -18.05 -9.36 -4.75
CA THR A 785 -18.18 -10.58 -3.94
C THR A 785 -19.56 -11.23 -4.04
N THR A 786 -19.60 -12.48 -3.62
CA THR A 786 -20.78 -13.29 -3.32
C THR A 786 -21.72 -12.51 -2.41
N ASP A 787 -21.18 -11.86 -1.36
CA ASP A 787 -21.96 -11.09 -0.40
C ASP A 787 -22.61 -9.84 -1.04
N SER A 788 -21.90 -9.13 -1.93
CA SER A 788 -22.47 -8.01 -2.68
C SER A 788 -23.57 -8.45 -3.66
N VAL A 789 -23.45 -9.63 -4.28
CA VAL A 789 -24.52 -10.19 -5.12
C VAL A 789 -25.75 -10.54 -4.28
N LEU A 790 -25.55 -11.23 -3.14
CA LEU A 790 -26.63 -11.63 -2.23
C LEU A 790 -27.34 -10.43 -1.61
N ALA A 791 -26.61 -9.33 -1.34
CA ALA A 791 -27.17 -8.06 -0.88
C ALA A 791 -27.89 -7.27 -1.98
N GLY A 792 -27.88 -7.74 -3.24
CA GLY A 792 -28.50 -7.08 -4.39
C GLY A 792 -27.77 -5.84 -4.87
N GLN A 793 -26.51 -5.66 -4.47
CA GLN A 793 -25.67 -4.55 -4.91
C GLN A 793 -25.02 -4.85 -6.25
N THR A 794 -24.74 -6.12 -6.48
CA THR A 794 -24.15 -6.63 -7.71
C THR A 794 -25.17 -7.45 -8.48
N ALA A 795 -25.23 -7.24 -9.79
CA ALA A 795 -26.11 -8.00 -10.65
C ALA A 795 -25.65 -9.45 -10.79
N ALA A 796 -26.60 -10.39 -10.72
CA ALA A 796 -26.33 -11.83 -10.78
C ALA A 796 -25.63 -12.30 -12.08
N ASN A 797 -25.58 -11.47 -13.13
CA ASN A 797 -24.87 -11.76 -14.37
C ASN A 797 -23.34 -11.54 -14.28
N GLN A 798 -22.83 -11.00 -13.17
CA GLN A 798 -21.39 -10.94 -12.87
C GLN A 798 -20.87 -12.26 -12.26
N VAL A 799 -21.76 -13.21 -11.97
CA VAL A 799 -21.40 -14.55 -11.51
C VAL A 799 -21.10 -15.43 -12.72
N LEU A 800 -19.86 -15.86 -12.85
CA LEU A 800 -19.36 -16.74 -13.89
C LEU A 800 -19.23 -18.16 -13.32
N PHE A 801 -20.18 -19.04 -13.67
CA PHE A 801 -20.04 -20.45 -13.31
C PHE A 801 -19.00 -21.12 -14.21
N GLY A 802 -18.14 -21.95 -13.62
CA GLY A 802 -17.13 -22.70 -14.35
C GLY A 802 -17.74 -23.77 -15.27
N SER A 803 -18.95 -24.25 -14.95
CA SER A 803 -19.75 -25.15 -15.77
C SER A 803 -20.75 -24.39 -16.63
N THR A 804 -20.92 -24.80 -17.88
CA THR A 804 -21.94 -24.23 -18.78
C THR A 804 -23.28 -24.96 -18.67
N PHE A 805 -23.33 -26.04 -17.91
CA PHE A 805 -24.46 -26.97 -17.81
C PHE A 805 -24.96 -27.48 -19.17
N GLY A 806 -24.04 -27.62 -20.13
CA GLY A 806 -24.33 -28.02 -21.51
C GLY A 806 -25.10 -26.99 -22.34
N SER A 807 -25.22 -25.74 -21.88
CA SER A 807 -25.91 -24.65 -22.61
C SER A 807 -25.15 -24.17 -23.85
N GLY A 808 -23.84 -24.45 -23.93
CA GLY A 808 -22.97 -23.94 -24.98
C GLY A 808 -22.63 -22.45 -24.82
N ALA A 809 -22.93 -21.85 -23.66
CA ALA A 809 -22.42 -20.53 -23.29
C ALA A 809 -20.88 -20.53 -23.25
N PHE A 810 -20.27 -19.33 -23.26
CA PHE A 810 -18.82 -19.22 -23.11
C PHE A 810 -18.38 -19.84 -21.77
N GLN A 811 -17.39 -20.71 -21.82
CA GLN A 811 -16.86 -21.39 -20.66
C GLN A 811 -15.74 -20.54 -20.05
N ALA A 812 -16.08 -19.80 -18.98
CA ALA A 812 -15.18 -18.86 -18.32
C ALA A 812 -14.04 -19.52 -17.53
N LEU A 813 -14.08 -20.84 -17.38
CA LEU A 813 -13.06 -21.63 -16.69
C LEU A 813 -12.43 -22.65 -17.65
N GLN A 814 -11.12 -22.55 -17.86
CA GLN A 814 -10.32 -23.63 -18.44
C GLN A 814 -9.76 -24.52 -17.34
N VAL A 815 -9.84 -25.83 -17.55
CA VAL A 815 -9.34 -26.84 -16.60
C VAL A 815 -8.25 -27.66 -17.27
N GLU A 816 -7.08 -27.72 -16.62
CA GLU A 816 -5.99 -28.64 -16.98
C GLU A 816 -5.88 -29.72 -15.90
N ASP A 817 -5.81 -30.99 -16.31
CA ASP A 817 -5.53 -32.12 -15.42
C ASP A 817 -4.01 -32.24 -15.25
N LEU A 818 -3.54 -32.05 -14.02
CA LEU A 818 -2.12 -32.09 -13.67
C LEU A 818 -1.67 -33.47 -13.19
N GLY A 819 -2.57 -34.45 -13.13
CA GLY A 819 -2.34 -35.80 -12.62
C GLY A 819 -2.62 -35.95 -11.12
N ASP A 820 -2.77 -37.21 -10.67
CA ASP A 820 -2.96 -37.59 -9.26
C ASP A 820 -4.11 -36.87 -8.52
N GLY A 821 -5.16 -36.48 -9.23
CA GLY A 821 -6.31 -35.77 -8.64
C GLY A 821 -6.09 -34.27 -8.44
N LYS A 822 -5.04 -33.70 -9.05
CA LYS A 822 -4.75 -32.27 -9.05
C LYS A 822 -5.13 -31.63 -10.38
N PHE A 823 -5.73 -30.44 -10.33
CA PHE A 823 -6.16 -29.69 -11.51
C PHE A 823 -5.68 -28.23 -11.44
N SER A 824 -5.40 -27.62 -12.58
CA SER A 824 -5.31 -26.16 -12.73
C SER A 824 -6.67 -25.62 -13.19
N LEU A 825 -7.12 -24.53 -12.56
CA LEU A 825 -8.32 -23.78 -12.87
C LEU A 825 -7.88 -22.38 -13.31
N ALA A 826 -8.02 -22.10 -14.60
CA ALA A 826 -7.60 -20.89 -15.27
C ALA A 826 -8.84 -20.10 -15.71
N TRP A 827 -9.05 -18.92 -15.15
CA TRP A 827 -10.29 -18.14 -15.32
C TRP A 827 -10.15 -16.98 -16.29
N GLU A 828 -11.27 -16.69 -16.94
CA GLU A 828 -11.60 -15.40 -17.52
C GLU A 828 -12.57 -14.67 -16.59
N ASP A 829 -12.31 -13.40 -16.31
CA ASP A 829 -13.07 -12.62 -15.34
C ASP A 829 -14.16 -11.75 -15.97
N THR A 830 -14.28 -11.71 -17.30
CA THR A 830 -15.27 -10.90 -18.01
C THR A 830 -16.42 -11.74 -18.58
N PRO A 831 -17.70 -11.38 -18.34
CA PRO A 831 -18.84 -12.09 -18.95
C PRO A 831 -18.74 -12.16 -20.48
N GLY A 832 -18.68 -13.38 -21.03
CA GLY A 832 -18.49 -13.61 -22.47
C GLY A 832 -17.04 -13.86 -22.93
N GLY A 833 -16.11 -13.84 -21.97
CA GLY A 833 -14.70 -14.21 -22.14
C GLY A 833 -13.88 -13.09 -22.73
N GLY A 834 -13.52 -12.09 -21.91
CA GLY A 834 -12.85 -10.85 -22.26
C GLY A 834 -11.85 -10.96 -23.41
N ASP A 835 -10.58 -11.20 -23.09
CA ASP A 835 -9.47 -11.38 -24.02
C ASP A 835 -9.09 -12.85 -24.27
N ARG A 836 -9.63 -13.79 -23.48
CA ARG A 836 -9.61 -15.24 -23.76
C ARG A 836 -8.24 -15.88 -23.65
N ASP A 837 -7.35 -15.35 -22.84
CA ASP A 837 -6.05 -15.94 -22.51
C ASP A 837 -6.06 -16.77 -21.21
N PHE A 838 -7.14 -16.67 -20.42
CA PHE A 838 -7.42 -17.42 -19.20
C PHE A 838 -6.34 -17.24 -18.13
N ASN A 839 -5.73 -16.07 -18.05
CA ASN A 839 -4.69 -15.78 -17.06
C ASN A 839 -5.16 -14.84 -15.93
N ASP A 840 -6.40 -14.33 -15.97
CA ASP A 840 -6.94 -13.40 -14.97
C ASP A 840 -6.81 -13.98 -13.55
N ALA A 841 -7.19 -15.25 -13.36
CA ALA A 841 -6.91 -15.98 -12.13
C ALA A 841 -6.61 -17.45 -12.41
N VAL A 842 -5.41 -17.90 -12.07
CA VAL A 842 -4.97 -19.29 -12.26
C VAL A 842 -4.62 -19.91 -10.92
N LEU A 843 -5.39 -20.90 -10.50
CA LEU A 843 -5.15 -21.65 -9.26
C LEU A 843 -5.05 -23.15 -9.50
N THR A 844 -4.37 -23.86 -8.61
CA THR A 844 -4.48 -25.33 -8.56
C THR A 844 -5.43 -25.76 -7.46
N VAL A 845 -6.18 -26.84 -7.70
CA VAL A 845 -7.01 -27.54 -6.71
C VAL A 845 -6.58 -29.00 -6.61
N GLU A 846 -6.50 -29.52 -5.39
CA GLU A 846 -6.26 -30.94 -5.13
C GLU A 846 -7.06 -31.40 -3.90
N GLN A 847 -7.46 -32.68 -3.90
CA GLN A 847 -8.06 -33.32 -2.73
C GLN A 847 -6.98 -33.96 -1.88
N ASN A 848 -6.87 -33.54 -0.61
CA ASN A 848 -5.87 -34.06 0.32
C ASN A 848 -6.42 -34.18 1.76
N ASN A 849 -5.55 -34.60 2.69
CA ASN A 849 -5.87 -34.75 4.11
C ASN A 849 -5.36 -33.58 4.96
N ILE A 850 -4.95 -32.49 4.34
CA ILE A 850 -4.44 -31.33 5.07
C ILE A 850 -5.66 -30.65 5.71
N THR A 851 -5.62 -30.49 7.03
CA THR A 851 -6.64 -29.73 7.75
C THR A 851 -6.36 -28.23 7.63
N PRO A 852 -7.39 -27.36 7.63
CA PRO A 852 -7.16 -25.92 7.65
C PRO A 852 -6.37 -25.52 8.90
N PRO A 853 -5.58 -24.43 8.83
CA PRO A 853 -4.90 -23.92 10.01
C PRO A 853 -5.92 -23.50 11.08
N TRP A 854 -5.48 -23.56 12.33
CA TRP A 854 -6.27 -23.10 13.47
C TRP A 854 -6.78 -21.66 13.24
N GLY A 855 -8.06 -21.42 13.57
CA GLY A 855 -8.70 -20.12 13.34
C GLY A 855 -9.53 -20.00 12.05
N ALA A 856 -9.30 -20.87 11.06
CA ALA A 856 -9.92 -20.74 9.73
C ALA A 856 -11.26 -21.50 9.56
N ASN A 857 -11.79 -22.12 10.61
CA ASN A 857 -12.87 -23.14 10.53
C ASN A 857 -14.13 -22.70 9.78
N ILE A 858 -14.53 -21.43 9.90
CA ILE A 858 -15.75 -20.89 9.26
C ILE A 858 -15.45 -19.89 8.16
N GLN A 859 -14.17 -19.63 7.86
CA GLN A 859 -13.80 -18.70 6.79
C GLN A 859 -14.34 -19.18 5.46
N GLY A 860 -14.79 -18.24 4.63
CA GLY A 860 -15.43 -18.53 3.34
C GLY A 860 -16.88 -18.98 3.42
N SER A 861 -17.53 -18.92 4.59
CA SER A 861 -18.99 -18.84 4.65
C SER A 861 -19.43 -17.37 4.52
N THR A 862 -20.73 -17.11 4.27
CA THR A 862 -21.29 -15.75 4.10
C THR A 862 -20.87 -14.79 5.21
N GLN A 863 -20.15 -13.72 4.84
CA GLN A 863 -19.62 -12.68 5.73
C GLN A 863 -18.80 -13.24 6.90
N LYS A 864 -17.89 -14.19 6.62
CA LYS A 864 -17.03 -14.86 7.62
C LYS A 864 -15.55 -14.61 7.40
N GLU A 865 -15.17 -13.37 7.17
CA GLU A 865 -13.79 -12.86 7.23
C GLU A 865 -13.38 -12.68 8.71
N VAL A 866 -13.43 -13.77 9.47
CA VAL A 866 -13.30 -13.79 10.94
C VAL A 866 -12.30 -14.85 11.40
N LEU A 867 -11.83 -14.72 12.65
CA LEU A 867 -11.01 -15.71 13.33
C LEU A 867 -11.88 -16.56 14.28
N ASP A 868 -11.89 -17.89 14.10
CA ASP A 868 -12.69 -18.83 14.90
C ASP A 868 -11.85 -19.66 15.88
N LEU A 869 -11.94 -19.31 17.15
CA LEU A 869 -11.24 -20.00 18.25
C LEU A 869 -12.16 -20.92 19.05
N ARG A 870 -13.36 -21.26 18.55
CA ARG A 870 -14.35 -22.02 19.33
C ARG A 870 -13.97 -23.44 19.66
N THR A 871 -13.06 -24.02 18.89
CA THR A 871 -12.57 -25.40 19.07
C THR A 871 -11.56 -25.53 20.21
N PHE A 872 -11.12 -24.43 20.82
CA PHE A 872 -10.13 -24.43 21.87
C PHE A 872 -10.75 -24.08 23.23
N GLY A 873 -10.13 -24.56 24.31
CA GLY A 873 -10.40 -24.11 25.68
C GLY A 873 -9.29 -23.20 26.21
N GLY A 874 -9.64 -22.28 27.12
CA GLY A 874 -8.68 -21.39 27.78
C GLY A 874 -8.32 -20.17 26.94
N GLN A 875 -7.08 -19.71 27.01
CA GLN A 875 -6.55 -18.66 26.14
C GLN A 875 -5.68 -19.24 25.04
N ARG A 876 -5.67 -18.60 23.87
CA ARG A 876 -4.81 -18.94 22.74
C ARG A 876 -4.01 -17.72 22.31
N THR A 877 -2.72 -17.92 22.12
CA THR A 877 -1.87 -16.89 21.55
C THR A 877 -2.13 -16.80 20.06
N VAL A 878 -2.36 -15.60 19.55
CA VAL A 878 -2.53 -15.33 18.13
C VAL A 878 -1.48 -14.31 17.74
N ARG A 879 -0.65 -14.68 16.76
CA ARG A 879 0.33 -13.81 16.14
C ARG A 879 -0.32 -13.06 14.97
N PHE A 880 -0.38 -11.75 15.07
CA PHE A 880 -0.84 -10.84 14.03
C PHE A 880 0.36 -10.31 13.27
N SER A 881 0.36 -10.41 11.95
CA SER A 881 1.44 -9.90 11.09
C SER A 881 0.85 -9.07 9.96
N VAL A 882 1.35 -7.85 9.77
CA VAL A 882 1.02 -7.03 8.59
C VAL A 882 1.86 -7.54 7.43
N VAL A 883 1.20 -8.01 6.37
CA VAL A 883 1.85 -8.64 5.21
C VAL A 883 2.07 -7.64 4.07
N GLY A 884 1.34 -6.52 4.08
CA GLY A 884 1.49 -5.42 3.13
C GLY A 884 0.51 -4.28 3.43
N SER A 885 0.79 -3.09 2.92
CA SER A 885 -0.07 -1.91 3.00
C SER A 885 0.27 -0.95 1.84
N GLU A 886 -0.74 -0.53 1.09
CA GLU A 886 -0.69 0.56 0.09
C GLU A 886 -1.42 1.83 0.58
N ALA A 887 -1.88 1.82 1.84
CA ALA A 887 -2.75 2.84 2.39
C ALA A 887 -2.24 4.28 2.19
N ALA A 888 -3.11 5.13 1.65
CA ALA A 888 -2.91 6.57 1.64
C ALA A 888 -3.16 7.20 3.03
N PHE A 889 -3.82 6.47 3.93
CA PHE A 889 -4.22 6.91 5.27
C PHE A 889 -3.51 6.15 6.39
N ASN A 890 -3.44 6.75 7.59
CA ASN A 890 -2.91 6.06 8.77
C ASN A 890 -3.96 5.15 9.40
N ASN A 891 -4.01 3.90 8.94
CA ASN A 891 -5.04 2.95 9.31
C ASN A 891 -4.73 2.20 10.62
N LEU A 892 -5.78 1.93 11.38
CA LEU A 892 -5.73 1.10 12.59
C LEU A 892 -6.70 -0.09 12.49
N VAL A 893 -6.17 -1.31 12.55
CA VAL A 893 -6.95 -2.55 12.58
C VAL A 893 -7.10 -3.05 14.01
N GLY A 894 -8.32 -3.41 14.38
CA GLY A 894 -8.66 -4.00 15.68
C GLY A 894 -9.57 -5.22 15.55
N LEU A 895 -9.85 -5.88 16.68
CA LEU A 895 -10.76 -7.04 16.76
C LEU A 895 -11.89 -6.79 17.77
N TYR A 896 -13.02 -7.47 17.59
CA TYR A 896 -14.10 -7.57 18.57
C TYR A 896 -14.78 -8.94 18.50
N ARG A 897 -15.42 -9.36 19.59
CA ARG A 897 -16.09 -10.67 19.66
C ARG A 897 -17.50 -10.62 19.09
N VAL A 898 -17.88 -11.65 18.35
CA VAL A 898 -19.21 -11.82 17.76
C VAL A 898 -19.72 -13.25 17.92
N ASP A 899 -21.04 -13.44 17.78
CA ASP A 899 -21.63 -14.77 17.60
C ASP A 899 -21.62 -15.21 16.12
N THR A 900 -22.22 -16.37 15.83
CA THR A 900 -22.33 -16.92 14.46
C THR A 900 -23.13 -16.04 13.50
N ASN A 901 -23.96 -15.12 14.01
CA ASN A 901 -24.75 -14.17 13.22
C ASN A 901 -24.12 -12.77 13.15
N GLY A 902 -22.93 -12.57 13.72
CA GLY A 902 -22.26 -11.26 13.78
C GLY A 902 -22.79 -10.34 14.88
N GLN A 903 -23.60 -10.83 15.82
CA GLN A 903 -24.05 -10.05 16.97
C GLN A 903 -22.87 -9.80 17.92
N ILE A 904 -22.69 -8.55 18.36
CA ILE A 904 -21.55 -8.18 19.21
C ILE A 904 -21.68 -8.82 20.59
N LEU A 905 -20.59 -9.45 21.04
CA LEU A 905 -20.45 -10.04 22.38
C LEU A 905 -19.56 -9.16 23.25
N ASN A 906 -19.81 -9.17 24.56
CA ASN A 906 -18.94 -8.51 25.51
C ASN A 906 -17.60 -9.27 25.59
N PRO A 907 -16.44 -8.56 25.51
CA PRO A 907 -15.14 -9.21 25.39
C PRO A 907 -14.75 -10.01 26.63
N ASP A 908 -15.13 -9.55 27.84
CA ASP A 908 -14.73 -10.16 29.10
C ASP A 908 -15.61 -11.34 29.53
N THR A 909 -16.88 -11.34 29.10
CA THR A 909 -17.90 -12.29 29.58
C THR A 909 -18.44 -13.23 28.51
N GLY A 910 -18.25 -12.92 27.23
CA GLY A 910 -18.86 -13.68 26.13
C GLY A 910 -20.36 -13.46 25.98
N ALA A 911 -20.98 -12.62 26.82
CA ALA A 911 -22.42 -12.42 26.82
C ALA A 911 -22.86 -11.54 25.64
N PRO A 912 -24.00 -11.83 24.97
CA PRO A 912 -24.52 -10.99 23.91
C PRO A 912 -24.88 -9.59 24.40
N THR A 913 -24.46 -8.56 23.66
CA THR A 913 -24.77 -7.14 23.96
C THR A 913 -26.18 -6.72 23.53
N GLY A 914 -26.86 -7.55 22.73
CA GLY A 914 -28.14 -7.21 22.08
C GLY A 914 -28.02 -6.44 20.77
N VAL A 915 -26.80 -6.11 20.31
CA VAL A 915 -26.57 -5.30 19.09
C VAL A 915 -26.19 -6.21 17.92
N ALA A 916 -27.13 -6.39 16.99
CA ALA A 916 -26.97 -7.20 15.78
C ALA A 916 -26.47 -6.36 14.58
N VAL A 917 -25.88 -7.03 13.59
CA VAL A 917 -25.47 -6.41 12.32
C VAL A 917 -26.60 -5.56 11.73
N GLY A 918 -26.30 -4.34 11.29
CA GLY A 918 -27.28 -3.38 10.78
C GLY A 918 -27.95 -2.49 11.81
N ALA A 919 -27.70 -2.68 13.11
CA ALA A 919 -28.16 -1.74 14.13
C ALA A 919 -27.45 -0.38 13.99
N ALA A 920 -28.19 0.73 14.17
CA ALA A 920 -27.65 2.07 14.02
C ALA A 920 -26.47 2.38 14.97
N ASN A 921 -26.37 1.68 16.10
CA ASN A 921 -25.30 1.79 17.08
C ASN A 921 -24.25 0.67 16.99
N TYR A 922 -24.20 -0.09 15.88
CA TYR A 922 -23.27 -1.22 15.72
C TYR A 922 -21.80 -0.78 15.81
N GLN A 923 -21.41 0.24 15.03
CA GLN A 923 -20.05 0.79 15.03
C GLN A 923 -19.58 1.25 16.41
N GLU A 924 -20.38 2.09 17.09
CA GLU A 924 -20.07 2.55 18.44
C GLU A 924 -19.94 1.38 19.43
N THR A 925 -20.83 0.38 19.33
CA THR A 925 -20.81 -0.79 20.22
C THR A 925 -19.57 -1.65 19.95
N ALA A 926 -19.19 -1.85 18.68
CA ALA A 926 -18.02 -2.62 18.30
C ALA A 926 -16.73 -1.95 18.81
N LEU A 927 -16.58 -0.64 18.60
CA LEU A 927 -15.44 0.13 19.10
C LEU A 927 -15.34 0.10 20.63
N ASN A 928 -16.47 0.15 21.34
CA ASN A 928 -16.51 0.09 22.80
C ASN A 928 -16.23 -1.31 23.36
N ASN A 929 -16.47 -2.37 22.58
CA ASN A 929 -16.26 -3.77 22.95
C ASN A 929 -15.05 -4.40 22.23
N ARG A 930 -14.18 -3.57 21.65
CA ARG A 930 -12.96 -4.05 20.98
C ARG A 930 -11.99 -4.70 21.96
N VAL A 931 -11.19 -5.62 21.45
CA VAL A 931 -10.06 -6.20 22.16
C VAL A 931 -8.97 -5.13 22.26
N GLN A 932 -8.85 -4.48 23.42
CA GLN A 932 -7.97 -3.31 23.61
C GLN A 932 -6.49 -3.60 23.37
N SER A 933 -6.05 -4.86 23.49
CA SER A 933 -4.69 -5.29 23.20
C SER A 933 -4.38 -5.36 21.70
N VAL A 934 -5.40 -5.36 20.83
CA VAL A 934 -5.24 -5.46 19.37
C VAL A 934 -5.52 -4.09 18.75
N ASN A 935 -4.44 -3.36 18.44
CA ASN A 935 -4.47 -2.11 17.69
C ASN A 935 -3.24 -2.15 16.77
N LEU A 936 -3.45 -2.48 15.49
CA LEU A 936 -2.39 -2.74 14.53
C LEU A 936 -2.41 -1.65 13.45
N ASP A 937 -1.26 -1.08 13.14
CA ASP A 937 -1.06 -0.15 12.02
C ASP A 937 -0.08 -0.72 10.99
N ALA A 938 0.10 -0.03 9.86
CA ALA A 938 0.94 -0.51 8.76
C ALA A 938 2.41 -0.69 9.15
N THR A 939 2.84 -0.10 10.27
CA THR A 939 4.22 -0.16 10.79
C THR A 939 4.41 -1.22 11.86
N SER A 940 3.32 -1.88 12.27
CA SER A 940 3.32 -2.85 13.37
C SER A 940 4.12 -4.10 12.99
N GLN A 941 5.20 -4.34 13.73
CA GLN A 941 5.90 -5.64 13.71
C GLN A 941 4.95 -6.74 14.17
N PRO A 942 5.21 -8.03 13.82
CA PRO A 942 4.35 -9.12 14.27
C PRO A 942 4.09 -9.10 15.78
N VAL A 943 2.82 -9.06 16.19
CA VAL A 943 2.40 -8.97 17.60
C VAL A 943 1.72 -10.27 18.02
N GLU A 944 2.12 -10.83 19.15
CA GLU A 944 1.44 -11.98 19.77
C GLU A 944 0.50 -11.53 20.88
N ILE A 945 -0.77 -11.93 20.77
CA ILE A 945 -1.82 -11.52 21.70
C ILE A 945 -2.57 -12.77 22.16
N ALA A 946 -2.68 -12.93 23.48
CA ALA A 946 -3.54 -13.95 24.07
C ALA A 946 -5.01 -13.55 23.94
N LEU A 947 -5.79 -14.36 23.24
CA LEU A 947 -7.23 -14.23 23.07
C LEU A 947 -7.96 -15.34 23.82
N ASP A 948 -9.09 -15.01 24.43
CA ASP A 948 -9.95 -15.99 25.07
C ASP A 948 -10.59 -16.92 24.02
N ALA A 949 -10.48 -18.22 24.24
CA ALA A 949 -11.06 -19.25 23.41
C ALA A 949 -12.19 -19.99 24.13
N GLY A 950 -13.11 -20.57 23.36
CA GLY A 950 -14.30 -21.22 23.88
C GLY A 950 -15.49 -21.05 22.94
N ALA A 951 -16.65 -21.60 23.30
CA ALA A 951 -17.82 -21.71 22.42
C ALA A 951 -18.32 -20.38 21.79
N ASP A 952 -17.93 -19.24 22.36
CA ASP A 952 -18.27 -17.85 22.02
C ASP A 952 -17.11 -17.07 21.36
N ALA A 953 -15.99 -17.72 21.05
CA ALA A 953 -14.74 -17.09 20.64
C ALA A 953 -14.61 -16.92 19.11
N ILE A 954 -15.56 -16.20 18.49
CA ILE A 954 -15.39 -15.71 17.11
C ILE A 954 -14.99 -14.24 17.17
N TYR A 955 -13.88 -13.89 16.52
CA TYR A 955 -13.33 -12.55 16.48
C TYR A 955 -13.43 -11.96 15.08
N ALA A 956 -14.15 -10.85 14.95
CA ALA A 956 -14.27 -10.10 13.71
C ALA A 956 -13.29 -8.91 13.71
N PRO A 957 -12.58 -8.64 12.60
CA PRO A 957 -11.76 -7.45 12.47
C PRO A 957 -12.59 -6.21 12.14
N PHE A 958 -11.99 -5.05 12.36
CA PHE A 958 -12.42 -3.78 11.79
C PHE A 958 -11.19 -2.91 11.49
N ILE A 959 -11.33 -1.97 10.56
CA ILE A 959 -10.31 -0.97 10.24
C ILE A 959 -10.87 0.42 10.52
N ILE A 960 -10.09 1.26 11.20
CA ILE A 960 -10.33 2.69 11.38
C ILE A 960 -9.41 3.43 10.41
N SER A 961 -10.01 4.14 9.46
CA SER A 961 -9.26 4.91 8.48
C SER A 961 -8.78 6.25 9.04
N ASP A 962 -7.48 6.55 8.87
CA ASP A 962 -6.82 7.80 9.31
C ASP A 962 -7.05 8.16 10.80
N GLY A 963 -7.23 7.14 11.65
CA GLY A 963 -7.62 7.33 13.06
C GLY A 963 -8.99 7.99 13.27
N ASN A 964 -9.79 8.16 12.22
CA ASN A 964 -11.13 8.74 12.28
C ASN A 964 -12.17 7.70 12.66
N THR A 965 -12.67 7.76 13.89
CA THR A 965 -13.67 6.83 14.42
C THR A 965 -15.04 6.92 13.76
N ASP A 966 -15.28 7.90 12.88
CA ASP A 966 -16.46 7.96 12.04
C ASP A 966 -16.32 7.11 10.76
N ASN A 967 -15.07 6.78 10.37
CA ASN A 967 -14.73 5.95 9.21
C ASN A 967 -14.23 4.58 9.67
N VAL A 968 -15.16 3.71 10.05
CA VAL A 968 -14.86 2.35 10.49
C VAL A 968 -15.53 1.34 9.58
N PHE A 969 -14.73 0.38 9.10
CA PHE A 969 -15.21 -0.65 8.19
C PHE A 969 -15.10 -2.05 8.80
N PHE A 970 -16.12 -2.88 8.54
CA PHE A 970 -16.35 -4.19 9.12
C PHE A 970 -16.48 -5.26 8.02
N PRO A 971 -16.26 -6.54 8.33
CA PRO A 971 -16.51 -7.64 7.39
C PRO A 971 -18.01 -7.86 7.12
N PHE A 972 -18.89 -7.39 8.02
CA PHE A 972 -20.33 -7.52 7.84
C PHE A 972 -20.88 -6.37 7.01
N ILE A 973 -21.39 -6.69 5.81
CA ILE A 973 -21.89 -5.68 4.86
C ILE A 973 -22.93 -4.74 5.48
N GLY A 974 -23.82 -5.27 6.32
CA GLY A 974 -24.87 -4.50 6.97
C GLY A 974 -24.37 -3.60 8.10
N ALA A 975 -23.14 -3.77 8.58
CA ALA A 975 -22.50 -2.89 9.55
C ALA A 975 -21.84 -1.67 8.91
N ASN A 976 -21.57 -1.71 7.60
CA ASN A 976 -20.94 -0.61 6.86
C ASN A 976 -21.99 0.41 6.41
N SER A 977 -21.71 1.69 6.58
CA SER A 977 -22.68 2.79 6.38
C SER A 977 -23.11 2.98 4.92
N ASP A 978 -22.24 2.62 3.98
CA ASP A 978 -22.52 2.59 2.54
C ASP A 978 -23.04 1.22 2.06
N GLY A 979 -23.14 0.27 2.99
CA GLY A 979 -23.51 -1.11 2.73
C GLY A 979 -22.52 -1.85 1.85
N ARG A 980 -21.27 -1.41 1.66
CA ARG A 980 -20.31 -2.15 0.82
C ARG A 980 -19.52 -3.14 1.64
N ASP A 981 -18.99 -4.14 0.95
CA ASP A 981 -18.08 -5.12 1.53
C ASP A 981 -16.65 -4.55 1.52
N ARG A 982 -15.97 -4.59 2.68
CA ARG A 982 -14.75 -3.82 2.98
C ARG A 982 -13.57 -4.67 3.44
N VAL A 983 -13.79 -5.96 3.57
CA VAL A 983 -12.79 -6.93 3.97
C VAL A 983 -12.84 -8.09 2.98
N ARG A 984 -11.68 -8.61 2.57
CA ARG A 984 -11.58 -9.72 1.62
C ARG A 984 -10.79 -10.85 2.24
N LEU A 985 -11.28 -12.08 2.10
CA LEU A 985 -10.51 -13.27 2.42
C LEU A 985 -9.51 -13.55 1.29
N LEU A 986 -8.21 -13.40 1.55
CA LEU A 986 -7.15 -13.59 0.55
C LEU A 986 -6.48 -14.98 0.65
N ALA A 987 -6.45 -15.56 1.86
CA ALA A 987 -6.00 -16.92 2.14
C ALA A 987 -6.51 -17.33 3.54
N ASP A 988 -6.17 -18.54 4.01
CA ASP A 988 -6.52 -18.93 5.38
C ASP A 988 -5.91 -17.96 6.39
N ASN A 989 -6.77 -17.32 7.19
CA ASN A 989 -6.42 -16.28 8.15
C ASN A 989 -5.69 -15.05 7.57
N VAL A 990 -5.77 -14.81 6.25
CA VAL A 990 -5.22 -13.61 5.60
C VAL A 990 -6.35 -12.76 5.03
N LEU A 991 -6.46 -11.53 5.52
CA LEU A 991 -7.52 -10.59 5.19
C LEU A 991 -6.97 -9.30 4.58
N GLY A 992 -7.55 -8.86 3.46
CA GLY A 992 -7.29 -7.56 2.84
C GLY A 992 -8.38 -6.54 3.21
N PHE A 993 -8.01 -5.28 3.38
CA PHE A 993 -8.90 -4.20 3.81
C PHE A 993 -8.86 -3.03 2.84
N GLU A 994 -9.98 -2.32 2.79
CA GLU A 994 -10.15 -1.01 2.15
C GLU A 994 -10.21 0.10 3.19
N ASP A 995 -9.58 1.24 2.92
CA ASP A 995 -9.45 2.33 3.88
C ASP A 995 -10.21 3.63 3.55
N SER A 996 -11.06 3.65 2.52
CA SER A 996 -11.73 4.89 2.10
C SER A 996 -13.26 4.80 1.95
N VAL A 997 -13.95 5.90 2.34
CA VAL A 997 -15.41 6.05 2.17
C VAL A 997 -15.72 6.15 0.68
N GLY A 998 -16.35 5.11 0.13
CA GLY A 998 -16.63 4.98 -1.31
C GLY A 998 -15.69 4.05 -2.09
N GLY A 999 -14.57 3.60 -1.50
CA GLY A 999 -13.61 2.64 -2.12
C GLY A 999 -12.91 3.24 -3.33
N PHE A 1000 -12.09 4.27 -3.12
CA PHE A 1000 -11.59 5.16 -4.17
C PHE A 1000 -10.76 4.46 -5.25
N ASP A 1001 -10.15 3.32 -4.95
CA ASP A 1001 -9.47 2.48 -5.91
C ASP A 1001 -9.83 0.98 -5.78
N GLY A 1002 -10.35 0.56 -4.63
CA GLY A 1002 -11.15 -0.65 -4.47
C GLY A 1002 -10.35 -1.94 -4.60
N ASP A 1003 -9.05 -1.94 -4.27
CA ASP A 1003 -8.11 -3.05 -4.45
C ASP A 1003 -7.74 -3.89 -3.22
N TYR A 1004 -8.25 -3.52 -2.04
CA TYR A 1004 -8.19 -4.23 -0.78
C TYR A 1004 -6.76 -4.57 -0.31
N ASN A 1005 -5.78 -3.78 -0.75
CA ASN A 1005 -4.39 -3.91 -0.33
C ASN A 1005 -3.92 -2.72 0.55
N ASP A 1006 -4.82 -1.79 0.89
CA ASP A 1006 -4.56 -0.69 1.84
C ASP A 1006 -4.01 -1.24 3.15
N PHE A 1007 -4.53 -2.38 3.60
CA PHE A 1007 -3.98 -3.15 4.71
C PHE A 1007 -4.18 -4.64 4.48
N VAL A 1008 -3.13 -5.45 4.67
CA VAL A 1008 -3.23 -6.91 4.59
C VAL A 1008 -2.76 -7.53 5.91
N LEU A 1009 -3.68 -8.19 6.61
CA LEU A 1009 -3.45 -8.81 7.92
C LEU A 1009 -3.39 -10.34 7.81
N ASN A 1010 -2.35 -10.95 8.35
CA ASN A 1010 -2.26 -12.39 8.60
C ASN A 1010 -2.39 -12.69 10.10
N MET A 1011 -3.22 -13.68 10.46
CA MET A 1011 -3.45 -14.13 11.84
C MET A 1011 -3.04 -15.60 12.00
N THR A 1012 -2.00 -15.87 12.78
CA THR A 1012 -1.53 -17.23 13.05
C THR A 1012 -1.82 -17.62 14.50
N VAL A 1013 -2.65 -18.63 14.73
CA VAL A 1013 -2.87 -19.18 16.08
C VAL A 1013 -1.67 -20.05 16.46
N VAL A 1014 -1.06 -19.79 17.61
CA VAL A 1014 0.18 -20.41 18.11
C VAL A 1014 -0.10 -21.47 19.18
#